data_AF-A0A5N7CGU1-F1
#
_entry.id   AF-A0A5N7CGU1-F1
#
_cell.length_a   1.000
_cell.length_b   1.000
_cell.length_c   1.000
_cell.angle_alpha   90.00
_cell.angle_beta   90.00
_cell.angle_gamma   90.00
#
_symmetry.space_group_name_H-M   'P 1'
#
loop_
_entity.id
_entity.type
_entity.pdbx_description
1 polymer ?
#
loop_
_entity_poly.entity_id
_entity_poly.type
_entity_poly.pdbx_seq_one_letter_code
_entity_poly.pdbx_strand_id
1 'polypeptide(L)'
;MADRQAVQQNLNGLLSKLDDPDPDMRYMSLNDLLGILNSPNSSYLAHDQYSASRLADGLLNALDDQHGDVQNQALKCLGPLVNRLPSDSLSTILEKLSNLTASQTMDTSVPNTALRVIVTALPRPQTGQPPSPDVSVAYSAVSEVLIPRLTGPTASPSGRRGSVVRGMLEKDSSKGFSSDAIDVLIQVVTCFGPLLKEAELTALQKSVMSIIDNDTAGTVVTKRALAAISALVPHFSEFQFGSFVDELVKRFNSPQISLVHRRHLIATVGSVARSSPAKFGPHLPTLAPFVFATVDESWLPVEYLAAASLPHIQLVTSSLLPFHEETVALSFGRSARHGRTARMPSPSICFPCLFFSYATLSYRKQRLHHIQPNFVLSVIAFSMAQNNLQPSPRDDDPHSITGPEGTGKPQVLVGRNAQARCGPGFGRCAGDNCCSTAGYCGKTKSHCSSPDCQINFGHCDAHVTPGGPPTDTIPRPKLGNVPYGPHAVRSCLAPGTVALTFDDGPNKYTKDLLDLLDNYNAKVTFFITGNNNAKGPIDTPGMPWASLIERMHQSGHQIASHTWSHQDLSKISPEQRQIQMLWNEVALRNILGGFPTYMRPPYSSCTMDSGCLNDMGTLGYHVILYDIDTEDYSHDSPSAIQGSKDIFDKSLARGKPSDKSWLIIAHDVHEQTVRNLTEHMLKKLSSDGYKIVTVGECLGDPEENWYRTDDRFDNIVLRKASTPTSVKQTISHDGRCGASVTCKGSTFGPCCGKNNKCGNSPKYCGLGCQPNAGRFSLFFHKCSSCPEYD
;
A
#
# COMPACT_ATOMS: atom_id res chain seq x y z
N MET A 1 32.47 34.91 -22.80
CA MET A 1 31.91 35.13 -24.15
C MET A 1 32.25 34.00 -25.12
N ALA A 2 33.48 33.46 -25.11
CA ALA A 2 33.89 32.32 -25.95
C ALA A 2 33.01 31.06 -25.74
N ASP A 3 32.74 30.68 -24.50
CA ASP A 3 31.91 29.50 -24.19
C ASP A 3 30.44 29.64 -24.65
N ARG A 4 29.90 30.87 -24.67
CA ARG A 4 28.52 31.13 -25.14
C ARG A 4 28.40 30.92 -26.64
N GLN A 5 29.36 31.42 -27.43
CA GLN A 5 29.35 31.24 -28.89
C GLN A 5 29.53 29.77 -29.27
N ALA A 6 30.36 29.02 -28.53
CA ALA A 6 30.53 27.58 -28.72
C ALA A 6 29.23 26.81 -28.44
N VAL A 7 28.54 27.11 -27.33
CA VAL A 7 27.24 26.48 -27.00
C VAL A 7 26.17 26.81 -28.04
N GLN A 8 26.11 28.05 -28.53
CA GLN A 8 25.14 28.46 -29.55
C GLN A 8 25.39 27.79 -30.91
N GLN A 9 26.65 27.65 -31.32
CA GLN A 9 27.01 26.92 -32.54
C GLN A 9 26.67 25.43 -32.41
N ASN A 10 26.97 24.82 -31.25
CA ASN A 10 26.64 23.43 -30.97
C ASN A 10 25.12 23.19 -31.00
N LEU A 11 24.34 24.08 -30.37
CA LEU A 11 22.88 24.01 -30.35
C LEU A 11 22.28 24.02 -31.77
N ASN A 12 22.77 24.90 -32.65
CA ASN A 12 22.31 24.95 -34.04
C ASN A 12 22.62 23.65 -34.81
N GLY A 13 23.78 23.04 -34.56
CA GLY A 13 24.17 21.77 -35.18
C GLY A 13 23.34 20.58 -34.68
N LEU A 14 22.93 20.58 -33.42
CA LEU A 14 22.03 19.56 -32.87
C LEU A 14 20.59 19.73 -33.40
N LEU A 15 20.09 20.96 -33.48
CA LEU A 15 18.75 21.22 -34.02
C LEU A 15 18.60 20.76 -35.47
N SER A 16 19.63 20.90 -36.32
CA SER A 16 19.57 20.38 -37.69
C SER A 16 19.49 18.85 -37.78
N LYS A 17 19.88 18.13 -36.72
CA LYS A 17 19.83 16.66 -36.68
C LYS A 17 18.48 16.13 -36.17
N LEU A 18 17.57 16.99 -35.70
CA LEU A 18 16.26 16.56 -35.23
C LEU A 18 15.33 16.13 -36.37
N ASP A 19 15.64 16.50 -37.61
CA ASP A 19 14.91 16.06 -38.81
C ASP A 19 15.68 14.97 -39.59
N ASP A 20 16.71 14.36 -38.98
CA ASP A 20 17.51 13.32 -39.63
C ASP A 20 16.65 12.06 -39.86
N PRO A 21 16.74 11.38 -41.02
CA PRO A 21 15.99 10.14 -41.26
C PRO A 21 16.30 9.03 -40.24
N ASP A 22 17.50 9.01 -39.65
CA ASP A 22 17.93 8.00 -38.69
C ASP A 22 17.42 8.32 -37.26
N PRO A 23 16.55 7.46 -36.65
CA PRO A 23 16.05 7.68 -35.29
C PRO A 23 17.15 7.71 -34.22
N ASP A 24 18.25 6.98 -34.40
CA ASP A 24 19.36 6.97 -33.43
C ASP A 24 20.08 8.32 -33.43
N MET A 25 20.23 8.95 -34.60
CA MET A 25 20.80 10.29 -34.73
C MET A 25 19.91 11.35 -34.08
N ARG A 26 18.58 11.25 -34.26
CA ARG A 26 17.62 12.14 -33.60
C ARG A 26 17.65 11.95 -32.07
N TYR A 27 17.66 10.71 -31.60
CA TYR A 27 17.76 10.38 -30.17
C TYR A 27 19.06 10.90 -29.53
N MET A 28 20.21 10.64 -30.16
CA MET A 28 21.50 11.13 -29.68
C MET A 28 21.52 12.67 -29.64
N SER A 29 20.96 13.32 -30.66
CA SER A 29 20.86 14.78 -30.70
C SER A 29 20.01 15.32 -29.53
N LEU A 30 18.86 14.70 -29.24
CA LEU A 30 18.02 15.06 -28.09
C LEU A 30 18.74 14.80 -26.75
N ASN A 31 19.52 13.74 -26.65
CA ASN A 31 20.31 13.45 -25.45
C ASN A 31 21.41 14.49 -25.21
N ASP A 32 22.10 14.92 -26.27
CA ASP A 32 23.09 15.99 -26.19
C ASP A 32 22.43 17.35 -25.86
N LEU A 33 21.26 17.63 -26.47
CA LEU A 33 20.46 18.81 -26.16
C LEU A 33 20.03 18.85 -24.68
N LEU A 34 19.64 17.70 -24.12
CA LEU A 34 19.33 17.59 -22.69
C LEU A 34 20.54 17.94 -21.82
N GLY A 35 21.73 17.48 -22.21
CA GLY A 35 22.99 17.86 -21.55
C GLY A 35 23.23 19.38 -21.57
N ILE A 36 22.99 20.03 -22.71
CA ILE A 36 23.12 21.49 -22.85
C ILE A 36 22.09 22.22 -22.00
N LEU A 37 20.83 21.78 -21.99
CA LEU A 37 19.75 22.42 -21.24
C LEU A 37 19.96 22.35 -19.72
N ASN A 38 20.55 21.27 -19.23
CA ASN A 38 20.91 21.12 -17.83
C ASN A 38 22.16 21.92 -17.43
N SER A 39 22.97 22.37 -18.39
CA SER A 39 24.14 23.21 -18.13
C SER A 39 23.72 24.63 -17.71
N PRO A 40 24.43 25.28 -16.78
CA PRO A 40 24.23 26.70 -16.48
C PRO A 40 24.56 27.62 -17.66
N ASN A 41 25.36 27.13 -18.62
CA ASN A 41 25.76 27.89 -19.80
C ASN A 41 24.61 28.14 -20.79
N SER A 42 23.48 27.44 -20.67
CA SER A 42 22.28 27.68 -21.48
C SER A 42 21.33 28.72 -20.87
N SER A 43 21.74 29.42 -19.81
CA SER A 43 20.98 30.54 -19.21
C SER A 43 20.73 31.69 -20.18
N TYR A 44 21.58 31.88 -21.20
CA TYR A 44 21.39 32.92 -22.22
C TYR A 44 20.10 32.74 -23.03
N LEU A 45 19.52 31.54 -23.08
CA LEU A 45 18.28 31.25 -23.81
C LEU A 45 17.11 32.10 -23.30
N ALA A 46 17.13 32.51 -22.02
CA ALA A 46 16.11 33.38 -21.44
C ALA A 46 16.10 34.79 -22.08
N HIS A 47 17.18 35.17 -22.78
CA HIS A 47 17.35 36.47 -23.42
C HIS A 47 17.55 36.38 -24.95
N ASP A 48 17.55 35.17 -25.52
CA ASP A 48 17.72 34.93 -26.95
C ASP A 48 16.47 34.24 -27.53
N GLN A 49 15.47 35.06 -27.85
CA GLN A 49 14.16 34.60 -28.31
C GLN A 49 14.23 33.78 -29.60
N TYR A 50 15.18 34.09 -30.49
CA TYR A 50 15.34 33.35 -31.75
C TYR A 50 15.79 31.91 -31.50
N SER A 51 16.85 31.71 -30.72
CA SER A 51 17.35 30.38 -30.40
C SER A 51 16.35 29.59 -29.55
N ALA A 52 15.70 30.26 -28.59
CA ALA A 52 14.67 29.67 -27.73
C ALA A 52 13.46 29.16 -28.53
N SER A 53 12.94 29.96 -29.47
CA SER A 53 11.81 29.56 -30.33
C SER A 53 12.16 28.39 -31.24
N ARG A 54 13.35 28.41 -31.86
CA ARG A 54 13.78 27.29 -32.72
C ARG A 54 13.95 25.98 -31.95
N LEU A 55 14.49 26.06 -30.73
CA LEU A 55 14.63 24.90 -29.86
C LEU A 55 13.27 24.36 -29.41
N ALA A 56 12.35 25.25 -29.01
CA ALA A 56 11.00 24.86 -28.67
C ALA A 56 10.30 24.17 -29.85
N ASP A 57 10.37 24.74 -31.05
CA ASP A 57 9.76 24.17 -32.26
C ASP A 57 10.36 22.80 -32.63
N GLY A 58 11.69 22.67 -32.57
CA GLY A 58 12.36 21.39 -32.82
C GLY A 58 11.94 20.30 -31.83
N LEU A 59 11.82 20.64 -30.53
CA LEU A 59 11.34 19.68 -29.52
C LEU A 59 9.87 19.34 -29.70
N LEU A 60 9.03 20.31 -30.06
CA LEU A 60 7.60 20.06 -30.34
C LEU A 60 7.41 19.13 -31.53
N ASN A 61 8.22 19.28 -32.59
CA ASN A 61 8.22 18.36 -33.72
C ASN A 61 8.67 16.95 -33.31
N ALA A 62 9.70 16.84 -32.46
CA ALA A 62 10.18 15.55 -31.95
C ALA A 62 9.17 14.80 -31.05
N LEU A 63 8.16 15.49 -30.50
CA LEU A 63 7.05 14.83 -29.80
C LEU A 63 6.10 14.10 -30.76
N ASP A 64 6.11 14.44 -32.04
CA ASP A 64 5.38 13.77 -33.14
C ASP A 64 6.30 12.80 -33.92
N ASP A 65 7.41 12.37 -33.31
CA ASP A 65 8.27 11.37 -33.94
C ASP A 65 7.53 10.03 -34.08
N GLN A 66 7.83 9.26 -35.13
CA GLN A 66 7.28 7.93 -35.30
C GLN A 66 7.85 6.90 -34.29
N HIS A 67 8.97 7.20 -33.63
CA HIS A 67 9.65 6.32 -32.69
C HIS A 67 9.45 6.79 -31.25
N GLY A 68 8.90 5.90 -30.42
CA GLY A 68 8.59 6.20 -29.01
C GLY A 68 9.80 6.60 -28.17
N ASP A 69 11.00 6.08 -28.45
CA ASP A 69 12.22 6.45 -27.70
C ASP A 69 12.64 7.90 -27.94
N VAL A 70 12.46 8.38 -29.17
CA VAL A 70 12.71 9.78 -29.56
C VAL A 70 11.69 10.69 -28.88
N GLN A 71 10.40 10.33 -28.92
CA GLN A 71 9.33 11.05 -28.21
C GLN A 71 9.60 11.15 -26.70
N ASN A 72 9.98 10.04 -26.06
CA ASN A 72 10.29 9.97 -24.64
C ASN A 72 11.52 10.82 -24.28
N GLN A 73 12.53 10.85 -25.14
CA GLN A 73 13.71 11.68 -24.92
C GLN A 73 13.39 13.18 -25.13
N ALA A 74 12.52 13.53 -26.09
CA ALA A 74 12.03 14.90 -26.28
C ALA A 74 11.25 15.40 -25.05
N LEU A 75 10.40 14.55 -24.45
CA LEU A 75 9.68 14.86 -23.20
C LEU A 75 10.65 15.26 -22.06
N LYS A 76 11.77 14.56 -21.91
CA LYS A 76 12.78 14.88 -20.88
C LYS A 76 13.42 16.26 -21.09
N CYS A 77 13.49 16.74 -22.33
CA CYS A 77 14.06 18.04 -22.65
C CYS A 77 13.14 19.21 -22.28
N LEU A 78 11.81 18.99 -22.23
CA LEU A 78 10.84 20.06 -21.98
C LEU A 78 10.96 20.69 -20.59
N GLY A 79 11.16 19.88 -19.54
CA GLY A 79 11.26 20.37 -18.17
C GLY A 79 12.40 21.38 -17.97
N PRO A 80 13.65 21.02 -18.35
CA PRO A 80 14.77 21.96 -18.34
C PRO A 80 14.58 23.15 -19.28
N LEU A 81 13.98 22.96 -20.46
CA LEU A 81 13.73 24.05 -21.42
C LEU A 81 12.85 25.15 -20.82
N VAL A 82 11.72 24.79 -20.20
CA VAL A 82 10.73 25.75 -19.68
C VAL A 82 11.33 26.73 -18.69
N ASN A 83 12.30 26.30 -17.88
CA ASN A 83 13.02 27.15 -16.92
C ASN A 83 14.01 28.12 -17.58
N ARG A 84 14.22 28.01 -18.89
CA ARG A 84 15.19 28.80 -19.67
C ARG A 84 14.55 29.58 -20.80
N LEU A 85 13.23 29.53 -20.93
CA LEU A 85 12.50 30.27 -21.95
C LEU A 85 12.16 31.69 -21.48
N PRO A 86 12.09 32.66 -22.40
CA PRO A 86 11.45 33.93 -22.13
C PRO A 86 9.98 33.73 -21.72
N SER A 87 9.47 34.58 -20.82
CA SER A 87 8.07 34.57 -20.34
C SER A 87 7.06 34.50 -21.49
N ASP A 88 7.31 35.26 -22.55
CA ASP A 88 6.41 35.44 -23.67
C ASP A 88 6.33 34.18 -24.56
N SER A 89 7.31 33.29 -24.45
CA SER A 89 7.36 32.03 -25.22
C SER A 89 6.57 30.90 -24.56
N LEU A 90 6.27 31.01 -23.25
CA LEU A 90 5.54 29.97 -22.51
C LEU A 90 4.11 29.81 -23.04
N SER A 91 3.40 30.92 -23.24
CA SER A 91 2.03 30.91 -23.78
C SER A 91 1.98 30.28 -25.16
N THR A 92 2.95 30.59 -26.03
CA THR A 92 3.04 30.01 -27.38
C THR A 92 3.25 28.49 -27.36
N ILE A 93 4.07 27.98 -26.45
CA ILE A 93 4.33 26.53 -26.35
C ILE A 93 3.10 25.80 -25.81
N LEU A 94 2.46 26.33 -24.77
CA LEU A 94 1.21 25.76 -24.25
C LEU A 94 0.11 25.76 -25.33
N GLU A 95 0.04 26.81 -26.15
CA GLU A 95 -0.90 26.90 -27.27
C GLU A 95 -0.59 25.84 -28.33
N LYS A 96 0.65 25.72 -28.78
CA LYS A 96 1.05 24.69 -29.76
C LYS A 96 0.77 23.27 -29.26
N LEU A 97 1.16 22.95 -28.03
CA LEU A 97 0.92 21.62 -27.43
C LEU A 97 -0.56 21.32 -27.26
N SER A 98 -1.34 22.27 -26.75
CA SER A 98 -2.79 22.08 -26.60
C SER A 98 -3.50 21.93 -27.95
N ASN A 99 -2.97 22.52 -29.03
CA ASN A 99 -3.46 22.27 -30.39
C ASN A 99 -3.09 20.87 -30.90
N LEU A 100 -1.91 20.34 -30.57
CA LEU A 100 -1.54 18.95 -30.91
C LEU A 100 -2.49 17.93 -30.25
N THR A 101 -3.03 18.24 -29.06
CA THR A 101 -4.06 17.39 -28.42
C THR A 101 -5.37 17.33 -29.18
N ALA A 102 -5.64 18.29 -30.08
CA ALA A 102 -6.84 18.31 -30.92
C ALA A 102 -6.66 17.51 -32.22
N SER A 103 -5.48 16.92 -32.46
CA SER A 103 -5.21 16.11 -33.66
C SER A 103 -6.05 14.83 -33.69
N GLN A 104 -6.75 14.61 -34.81
CA GLN A 104 -7.58 13.41 -35.00
C GLN A 104 -6.75 12.19 -35.39
N THR A 105 -5.58 12.38 -36.00
CA THR A 105 -4.76 11.31 -36.60
C THR A 105 -3.69 10.75 -35.68
N MET A 106 -3.46 11.35 -34.50
CA MET A 106 -2.39 10.98 -33.58
C MET A 106 -2.88 10.47 -32.23
N ASP A 107 -1.99 9.77 -31.52
CA ASP A 107 -2.10 9.53 -30.09
C ASP A 107 -1.94 10.85 -29.33
N THR A 108 -2.93 11.19 -28.51
CA THR A 108 -2.93 12.42 -27.72
C THR A 108 -2.24 12.24 -26.36
N SER A 109 -1.79 11.03 -26.01
CA SER A 109 -1.12 10.72 -24.74
C SER A 109 0.20 11.49 -24.59
N VAL A 110 1.01 11.57 -25.65
CA VAL A 110 2.32 12.26 -25.64
C VAL A 110 2.16 13.77 -25.47
N PRO A 111 1.32 14.49 -26.26
CA PRO A 111 1.06 15.91 -26.02
C PRO A 111 0.47 16.21 -24.63
N ASN A 112 -0.43 15.36 -24.11
CA ASN A 112 -0.95 15.52 -22.74
C ASN A 112 0.16 15.33 -21.68
N THR A 113 1.05 14.36 -21.89
CA THR A 113 2.21 14.14 -21.02
C THR A 113 3.17 15.32 -21.06
N ALA A 114 3.43 15.89 -22.25
CA ALA A 114 4.23 17.10 -22.42
C ALA A 114 3.65 18.28 -21.63
N LEU A 115 2.33 18.52 -21.71
CA LEU A 115 1.66 19.56 -20.92
C LEU A 115 1.87 19.36 -19.42
N ARG A 116 1.75 18.12 -18.92
CA ARG A 116 2.02 17.81 -17.50
C ARG A 116 3.46 18.07 -17.10
N VAL A 117 4.43 17.69 -17.93
CA VAL A 117 5.87 17.93 -17.68
C VAL A 117 6.13 19.43 -17.56
N ILE A 118 5.59 20.23 -18.49
CA ILE A 118 5.73 21.69 -18.47
C ILE A 118 5.11 22.28 -17.21
N VAL A 119 3.85 21.98 -16.91
CA VAL A 119 3.14 22.50 -15.72
C VAL A 119 3.87 22.11 -14.42
N THR A 120 4.49 20.93 -14.37
CA THR A 120 5.27 20.47 -13.22
C THR A 120 6.57 21.26 -13.05
N ALA A 121 7.20 21.65 -14.16
CA ALA A 121 8.47 22.37 -14.18
C ALA A 121 8.33 23.87 -13.87
N LEU A 122 7.12 24.46 -14.04
CA LEU A 122 6.89 25.87 -13.80
C LEU A 122 7.04 26.28 -12.32
N PRO A 123 7.46 27.53 -12.04
CA PRO A 123 7.47 28.11 -10.70
C PRO A 123 6.09 28.02 -10.03
N ARG A 124 6.06 27.63 -8.75
CA ARG A 124 4.81 27.39 -7.99
C ARG A 124 4.60 28.39 -6.86
N PRO A 125 3.35 28.75 -6.52
CA PRO A 125 3.05 29.54 -5.34
C PRO A 125 3.50 28.83 -4.05
N GLN A 126 4.04 29.60 -3.10
CA GLN A 126 4.37 29.12 -1.76
C GLN A 126 3.26 29.46 -0.76
N THR A 127 2.94 28.54 0.14
CA THR A 127 1.87 28.74 1.12
C THR A 127 2.19 29.91 2.05
N GLY A 128 1.27 30.87 2.16
CA GLY A 128 1.39 32.01 3.07
C GLY A 128 2.28 33.15 2.56
N GLN A 129 2.75 33.09 1.31
CA GLN A 129 3.53 34.17 0.68
C GLN A 129 2.84 34.68 -0.59
N PRO A 130 2.97 35.98 -0.91
CA PRO A 130 2.50 36.49 -2.19
C PRO A 130 3.27 35.83 -3.35
N PRO A 131 2.63 35.60 -4.51
CA PRO A 131 3.29 34.98 -5.66
C PRO A 131 4.44 35.87 -6.15
N SER A 132 5.59 35.25 -6.44
CA SER A 132 6.70 35.97 -7.09
C SER A 132 6.31 36.40 -8.51
N PRO A 133 7.04 37.34 -9.14
CA PRO A 133 6.81 37.71 -10.53
C PRO A 133 6.82 36.51 -11.48
N ASP A 134 7.78 35.61 -11.32
CA ASP A 134 7.90 34.40 -12.15
C ASP A 134 6.72 33.44 -11.98
N VAL A 135 6.22 33.27 -10.75
CA VAL A 135 5.00 32.49 -10.46
C VAL A 135 3.78 33.15 -11.09
N SER A 136 3.69 34.48 -11.02
CA SER A 136 2.57 35.23 -11.60
C SER A 136 2.54 35.11 -13.13
N VAL A 137 3.71 35.22 -13.78
CA VAL A 137 3.86 35.03 -15.23
C VAL A 137 3.51 33.59 -15.64
N ALA A 138 4.05 32.59 -14.94
CA ALA A 138 3.75 31.19 -15.20
C ALA A 138 2.26 30.91 -15.06
N TYR A 139 1.65 31.42 -13.99
CA TYR A 139 0.22 31.29 -13.75
C TYR A 139 -0.63 31.99 -14.82
N SER A 140 -0.26 33.21 -15.25
CA SER A 140 -0.96 33.92 -16.32
C SER A 140 -1.00 33.09 -17.61
N ALA A 141 0.12 32.46 -18.01
CA ALA A 141 0.14 31.60 -19.19
C ALA A 141 -0.79 30.37 -19.05
N VAL A 142 -0.82 29.74 -17.86
CA VAL A 142 -1.76 28.63 -17.57
C VAL A 142 -3.21 29.10 -17.58
N SER A 143 -3.50 30.26 -16.97
CA SER A 143 -4.83 30.88 -16.86
C SER A 143 -5.39 31.29 -18.22
N GLU A 144 -4.57 31.87 -19.08
CA GLU A 144 -5.01 32.43 -20.37
C GLU A 144 -5.06 31.39 -21.50
N VAL A 145 -4.22 30.36 -21.44
CA VAL A 145 -4.09 29.37 -22.52
C VAL A 145 -4.63 28.00 -22.10
N LEU A 146 -4.05 27.39 -21.07
CA LEU A 146 -4.29 25.99 -20.78
C LEU A 146 -5.66 25.73 -20.15
N ILE A 147 -6.10 26.56 -19.19
CA ILE A 147 -7.42 26.40 -18.56
C ILE A 147 -8.56 26.52 -19.59
N PRO A 148 -8.60 27.55 -20.45
CA PRO A 148 -9.61 27.63 -21.52
C PRO A 148 -9.56 26.45 -22.47
N ARG A 149 -8.38 25.92 -22.78
CA ARG A 149 -8.22 24.73 -23.63
C ARG A 149 -8.71 23.45 -22.95
N LEU A 150 -8.54 23.30 -21.64
CA LEU A 150 -9.07 22.18 -20.88
C LEU A 150 -10.59 22.18 -20.85
N THR A 151 -11.20 23.32 -20.55
CA THR A 151 -12.64 23.44 -20.31
C THR A 151 -13.45 23.59 -21.59
N GLY A 152 -12.95 24.38 -22.54
CA GLY A 152 -13.56 24.62 -23.83
C GLY A 152 -14.96 25.26 -23.78
N PRO A 153 -15.52 25.57 -24.97
CA PRO A 153 -14.85 25.50 -26.27
C PRO A 153 -14.15 26.85 -26.61
N THR A 154 -13.01 26.83 -27.30
CA THR A 154 -12.17 28.02 -27.59
C THR A 154 -12.19 28.41 -29.07
N ALA A 155 -11.88 29.66 -29.41
CA ALA A 155 -11.79 30.08 -30.83
C ALA A 155 -10.70 29.29 -31.58
N SER A 156 -10.96 28.93 -32.84
CA SER A 156 -9.98 28.22 -33.67
C SER A 156 -8.85 29.13 -34.16
N PRO A 157 -7.57 28.68 -34.10
CA PRO A 157 -6.44 29.40 -34.69
C PRO A 157 -6.52 29.53 -36.22
N SER A 158 -7.35 28.72 -36.90
CA SER A 158 -7.35 28.58 -38.36
C SER A 158 -8.03 29.73 -39.13
N GLY A 159 -8.33 30.86 -38.48
CA GLY A 159 -8.85 32.09 -39.11
C GLY A 159 -10.22 31.99 -39.78
N ARG A 160 -10.87 30.82 -39.81
CA ARG A 160 -12.23 30.65 -40.31
C ARG A 160 -13.22 31.19 -39.28
N ARG A 161 -13.89 32.30 -39.60
CA ARG A 161 -14.95 32.90 -38.76
C ARG A 161 -15.93 31.81 -38.29
N GLY A 162 -16.04 31.66 -36.97
CA GLY A 162 -16.97 30.72 -36.33
C GLY A 162 -16.46 29.29 -36.13
N SER A 163 -15.21 28.97 -36.49
CA SER A 163 -14.61 27.67 -36.15
C SER A 163 -14.19 27.65 -34.67
N VAL A 164 -14.62 26.61 -33.95
CA VAL A 164 -14.42 26.46 -32.51
C VAL A 164 -13.63 25.17 -32.24
N VAL A 165 -12.64 25.23 -31.36
CA VAL A 165 -11.85 24.09 -30.89
C VAL A 165 -12.48 23.55 -29.62
N ARG A 166 -12.78 22.25 -29.65
CA ARG A 166 -13.33 21.48 -28.52
C ARG A 166 -12.39 21.52 -27.31
N GLY A 167 -12.94 21.60 -26.10
CA GLY A 167 -12.18 21.47 -24.86
C GLY A 167 -11.57 20.07 -24.70
N MET A 168 -10.40 19.98 -24.09
CA MET A 168 -9.70 18.69 -23.92
C MET A 168 -10.47 17.70 -23.02
N LEU A 169 -11.35 18.21 -22.15
CA LEU A 169 -12.19 17.41 -21.25
C LEU A 169 -13.56 17.06 -21.86
N GLU A 170 -13.91 17.59 -23.02
CA GLU A 170 -15.14 17.25 -23.71
C GLU A 170 -15.05 15.87 -24.36
N LYS A 171 -16.20 15.18 -24.47
CA LYS A 171 -16.26 13.86 -25.09
C LYS A 171 -15.99 13.92 -26.59
N ASP A 172 -15.03 13.15 -27.07
CA ASP A 172 -14.87 12.90 -28.49
C ASP A 172 -15.83 11.81 -28.99
N SER A 173 -16.44 12.02 -30.16
CA SER A 173 -17.40 11.06 -30.73
C SER A 173 -16.76 9.75 -31.16
N SER A 174 -15.47 9.76 -31.48
CA SER A 174 -14.70 8.59 -31.93
C SER A 174 -13.80 8.02 -30.83
N LYS A 175 -13.10 8.88 -30.08
CA LYS A 175 -12.11 8.49 -29.07
C LYS A 175 -12.65 8.46 -27.63
N GLY A 176 -13.87 8.96 -27.38
CA GLY A 176 -14.43 9.09 -26.04
C GLY A 176 -13.75 10.20 -25.22
N PHE A 177 -13.71 10.04 -23.89
CA PHE A 177 -13.03 10.98 -23.01
C PHE A 177 -11.54 10.64 -22.88
N SER A 178 -10.68 11.66 -22.84
CA SER A 178 -9.25 11.47 -22.58
C SER A 178 -8.97 11.41 -21.08
N SER A 179 -8.49 10.26 -20.60
CA SER A 179 -8.02 10.13 -19.22
C SER A 179 -6.77 10.99 -18.94
N ASP A 180 -5.94 11.24 -19.96
CA ASP A 180 -4.70 12.00 -19.81
C ASP A 180 -4.96 13.51 -19.74
N ALA A 181 -6.00 14.00 -20.41
CA ALA A 181 -6.46 15.39 -20.25
C ALA A 181 -6.94 15.68 -18.81
N ILE A 182 -7.55 14.69 -18.14
CA ILE A 182 -7.92 14.81 -16.72
C ILE A 182 -6.67 14.91 -15.84
N ASP A 183 -5.61 14.16 -16.14
CA ASP A 183 -4.34 14.25 -15.42
C ASP A 183 -3.64 15.60 -15.63
N VAL A 184 -3.79 16.23 -16.81
CA VAL A 184 -3.34 17.61 -17.05
C VAL A 184 -4.07 18.57 -16.10
N LEU A 185 -5.40 18.46 -15.98
CA LEU A 185 -6.18 19.27 -15.04
C LEU A 185 -5.72 19.05 -13.59
N ILE A 186 -5.56 17.79 -13.15
CA ILE A 186 -5.10 17.48 -11.78
C ILE A 186 -3.73 18.13 -11.53
N GLN A 187 -2.83 18.07 -12.52
CA GLN A 187 -1.51 18.68 -12.42
C GLN A 187 -1.58 20.21 -12.31
N VAL A 188 -2.45 20.87 -13.09
CA VAL A 188 -2.70 22.32 -13.00
C VAL A 188 -3.20 22.70 -11.61
N VAL A 189 -4.20 21.99 -11.09
CA VAL A 189 -4.77 22.28 -9.76
C VAL A 189 -3.73 22.02 -8.66
N THR A 190 -2.95 20.94 -8.76
CA THR A 190 -1.90 20.62 -7.79
C THR A 190 -0.77 21.66 -7.78
N CYS A 191 -0.39 22.20 -8.94
CA CYS A 191 0.66 23.21 -9.03
C CYS A 191 0.18 24.62 -8.68
N PHE A 192 -1.01 25.02 -9.11
CA PHE A 192 -1.48 26.41 -9.10
C PHE A 192 -2.78 26.64 -8.32
N GLY A 193 -3.31 25.62 -7.64
CA GLY A 193 -4.60 25.66 -6.93
C GLY A 193 -4.86 26.92 -6.10
N PRO A 194 -3.92 27.41 -5.28
CA PRO A 194 -4.10 28.64 -4.49
C PRO A 194 -4.29 29.93 -5.32
N LEU A 195 -3.90 29.93 -6.59
CA LEU A 195 -4.01 31.08 -7.50
C LEU A 195 -5.24 31.02 -8.41
N LEU A 196 -5.91 29.87 -8.50
CA LEU A 196 -7.07 29.67 -9.37
C LEU A 196 -8.20 30.64 -9.02
N LYS A 197 -8.70 31.36 -10.03
CA LYS A 197 -9.83 32.28 -9.90
C LYS A 197 -11.13 31.49 -9.73
N GLU A 198 -12.11 32.09 -9.08
CA GLU A 198 -13.42 31.46 -8.87
C GLU A 198 -14.10 31.02 -10.19
N ALA A 199 -14.00 31.83 -11.24
CA ALA A 199 -14.52 31.49 -12.56
C ALA A 199 -13.84 30.25 -13.17
N GLU A 200 -12.53 30.09 -12.95
CA GLU A 200 -11.76 28.96 -13.48
C GLU A 200 -12.08 27.67 -12.72
N LEU A 201 -12.13 27.75 -11.38
CA LEU A 201 -12.57 26.64 -10.53
C LEU A 201 -13.97 26.14 -10.93
N THR A 202 -14.88 27.06 -11.20
CA THR A 202 -16.25 26.75 -11.65
C THR A 202 -16.25 26.10 -13.03
N ALA A 203 -15.47 26.62 -13.98
CA ALA A 203 -15.37 26.05 -15.32
C ALA A 203 -14.78 24.62 -15.29
N LEU A 204 -13.67 24.42 -14.57
CA LEU A 204 -13.03 23.12 -14.40
C LEU A 204 -13.97 22.12 -13.69
N GLN A 205 -14.66 22.55 -12.63
CA GLN A 205 -15.65 21.74 -11.93
C GLN A 205 -16.78 21.28 -12.86
N LYS A 206 -17.34 22.18 -13.67
CA LYS A 206 -18.40 21.85 -14.63
C LYS A 206 -17.92 20.86 -15.69
N SER A 207 -16.73 21.07 -16.25
CA SER A 207 -16.14 20.15 -17.22
C SER A 207 -15.93 18.76 -16.62
N VAL A 208 -15.37 18.64 -15.41
CA VAL A 208 -15.19 17.35 -14.74
C VAL A 208 -16.52 16.69 -14.39
N MET A 209 -17.51 17.46 -13.93
CA MET A 209 -18.85 16.92 -13.65
C MET A 209 -19.54 16.42 -14.92
N SER A 210 -19.32 17.05 -16.09
CA SER A 210 -19.88 16.55 -17.35
C SER A 210 -19.39 15.14 -17.73
N ILE A 211 -18.20 14.75 -17.25
CA ILE A 211 -17.64 13.41 -17.40
C ILE A 211 -18.32 12.45 -16.42
N ILE A 212 -18.43 12.85 -15.15
CA ILE A 212 -19.08 12.06 -14.08
C ILE A 212 -20.56 11.81 -14.39
N ASP A 213 -21.22 12.81 -14.98
CA ASP A 213 -22.62 12.77 -15.39
C ASP A 213 -22.86 11.89 -16.63
N ASN A 214 -21.80 11.41 -17.29
CA ASN A 214 -21.91 10.60 -18.50
C ASN A 214 -21.78 9.11 -18.19
N ASP A 215 -22.88 8.37 -18.34
CA ASP A 215 -22.92 6.91 -18.10
C ASP A 215 -21.99 6.08 -18.98
N THR A 216 -21.56 6.63 -20.13
CA THR A 216 -20.64 5.96 -21.05
C THR A 216 -19.17 6.33 -20.78
N ALA A 217 -18.89 7.13 -19.75
CA ALA A 217 -17.53 7.34 -19.30
C ALA A 217 -16.95 6.01 -18.78
N GLY A 218 -15.83 5.58 -19.36
CA GLY A 218 -15.15 4.36 -18.92
C GLY A 218 -14.68 4.44 -17.47
N THR A 219 -14.54 3.30 -16.80
CA THR A 219 -14.20 3.21 -15.37
C THR A 219 -12.93 3.98 -15.00
N VAL A 220 -11.90 3.92 -15.84
CA VAL A 220 -10.62 4.64 -15.64
C VAL A 220 -10.84 6.16 -15.67
N VAL A 221 -11.60 6.64 -16.66
CA VAL A 221 -11.93 8.05 -16.83
C VAL A 221 -12.74 8.56 -15.64
N THR A 222 -13.77 7.81 -15.20
CA THR A 222 -14.59 8.16 -14.04
C THR A 222 -13.76 8.23 -12.76
N LYS A 223 -12.85 7.26 -12.53
CA LYS A 223 -11.96 7.28 -11.37
C LYS A 223 -11.04 8.50 -11.38
N ARG A 224 -10.46 8.86 -12.53
CA ARG A 224 -9.63 10.08 -12.66
C ARG A 224 -10.46 11.35 -12.47
N ALA A 225 -11.69 11.40 -12.98
CA ALA A 225 -12.60 12.53 -12.80
C ALA A 225 -12.95 12.76 -11.31
N LEU A 226 -13.18 11.68 -10.55
CA LEU A 226 -13.37 11.78 -9.09
C LEU A 226 -12.13 12.32 -8.38
N ALA A 227 -10.93 11.88 -8.77
CA ALA A 227 -9.68 12.42 -8.24
C ALA A 227 -9.50 13.92 -8.57
N ALA A 228 -9.93 14.35 -9.76
CA ALA A 228 -9.95 15.76 -10.14
C ALA A 228 -10.90 16.60 -9.27
N ILE A 229 -12.10 16.11 -8.95
CA ILE A 229 -12.98 16.78 -7.98
C ILE A 229 -12.33 16.88 -6.60
N SER A 230 -11.70 15.80 -6.12
CA SER A 230 -10.98 15.82 -4.85
C SER A 230 -9.83 16.83 -4.83
N ALA A 231 -9.16 17.07 -5.96
CA ALA A 231 -8.11 18.09 -6.06
C ALA A 231 -8.68 19.53 -6.10
N LEU A 232 -9.83 19.75 -6.74
CA LEU A 232 -10.45 21.07 -6.92
C LEU A 232 -11.08 21.62 -5.63
N VAL A 233 -11.82 20.78 -4.92
CA VAL A 233 -12.66 21.16 -3.77
C VAL A 233 -11.90 21.89 -2.64
N PRO A 234 -10.64 21.52 -2.29
CA PRO A 234 -9.84 22.28 -1.32
C PRO A 234 -9.71 23.77 -1.66
N HIS A 235 -9.78 24.14 -2.95
CA HIS A 235 -9.61 25.52 -3.43
C HIS A 235 -10.92 26.30 -3.58
N PHE A 236 -12.09 25.68 -3.41
CA PHE A 236 -13.38 26.40 -3.50
C PHE A 236 -13.55 27.37 -2.33
N SER A 237 -14.16 28.52 -2.57
CA SER A 237 -14.71 29.32 -1.46
C SER A 237 -15.91 28.59 -0.82
N GLU A 238 -16.28 28.95 0.41
CA GLU A 238 -17.47 28.38 1.08
C GLU A 238 -18.74 28.54 0.22
N PHE A 239 -18.87 29.69 -0.45
CA PHE A 239 -19.98 29.98 -1.36
C PHE A 239 -19.99 29.04 -2.59
N GLN A 240 -18.84 28.85 -3.22
CA GLN A 240 -18.70 27.93 -4.35
C GLN A 240 -18.97 26.48 -3.94
N PHE A 241 -18.50 26.08 -2.77
CA PHE A 241 -18.75 24.75 -2.23
C PHE A 241 -20.26 24.52 -2.00
N GLY A 242 -20.95 25.48 -1.39
CA GLY A 242 -22.40 25.41 -1.22
C GLY A 242 -23.15 25.33 -2.55
N SER A 243 -22.76 26.15 -3.53
CA SER A 243 -23.33 26.11 -4.88
C SER A 243 -23.13 24.75 -5.57
N PHE A 244 -21.95 24.14 -5.37
CA PHE A 244 -21.65 22.82 -5.89
C PHE A 244 -22.50 21.73 -5.23
N VAL A 245 -22.71 21.80 -3.91
CA VAL A 245 -23.63 20.90 -3.18
C VAL A 245 -25.06 21.03 -3.70
N ASP A 246 -25.56 22.24 -3.91
CA ASP A 246 -26.89 22.47 -4.47
C ASP A 246 -27.02 21.85 -5.87
N GLU A 247 -25.94 21.90 -6.67
CA GLU A 247 -25.90 21.25 -7.98
C GLU A 247 -25.91 19.72 -7.90
N LEU A 248 -25.26 19.13 -6.89
CA LEU A 248 -25.32 17.69 -6.63
C LEU A 248 -26.74 17.26 -6.22
N VAL A 249 -27.39 18.03 -5.33
CA VAL A 249 -28.78 17.78 -4.91
C VAL A 249 -29.73 17.84 -6.12
N LYS A 250 -29.55 18.82 -7.01
CA LYS A 250 -30.33 18.90 -8.26
C LYS A 250 -30.14 17.67 -9.13
N ARG A 251 -28.91 17.16 -9.27
CA ARG A 251 -28.62 15.94 -10.04
C ARG A 251 -29.27 14.70 -9.43
N PHE A 252 -29.17 14.52 -8.11
CA PHE A 252 -29.79 13.39 -7.41
C PHE A 252 -31.32 13.38 -7.57
N ASN A 253 -31.95 14.55 -7.62
CA ASN A 253 -33.39 14.69 -7.81
C ASN A 253 -33.84 14.64 -9.27
N SER A 254 -32.94 14.34 -10.22
CA SER A 254 -33.31 14.21 -11.63
C SER A 254 -34.30 13.06 -11.82
N PRO A 255 -35.45 13.28 -12.48
CA PRO A 255 -36.56 12.31 -12.55
C PRO A 255 -36.24 11.02 -13.34
N GLN A 256 -35.14 10.99 -14.09
CA GLN A 256 -34.69 9.85 -14.89
C GLN A 256 -33.19 9.56 -14.66
N ILE A 257 -32.72 9.66 -13.41
CA ILE A 257 -31.33 9.33 -13.08
C ILE A 257 -31.09 7.83 -13.25
N SER A 258 -30.10 7.46 -14.07
CA SER A 258 -29.72 6.05 -14.22
C SER A 258 -29.04 5.53 -12.96
N LEU A 259 -29.00 4.20 -12.80
CA LEU A 259 -28.29 3.57 -11.69
C LEU A 259 -26.78 3.87 -11.72
N VAL A 260 -26.19 3.96 -12.93
CA VAL A 260 -24.77 4.24 -13.13
C VAL A 260 -24.47 5.69 -12.74
N HIS A 261 -25.27 6.65 -13.21
CA HIS A 261 -25.15 8.05 -12.86
C HIS A 261 -25.30 8.26 -11.35
N ARG A 262 -26.31 7.63 -10.72
CA ARG A 262 -26.50 7.70 -9.27
C ARG A 262 -25.29 7.20 -8.49
N ARG A 263 -24.66 6.11 -8.91
CA ARG A 263 -23.42 5.59 -8.31
C ARG A 263 -22.27 6.59 -8.44
N HIS A 264 -22.10 7.19 -9.61
CA HIS A 264 -21.06 8.19 -9.83
C HIS A 264 -21.26 9.41 -8.90
N LEU A 265 -22.49 9.90 -8.72
CA LEU A 265 -22.77 11.01 -7.80
C LEU A 265 -22.48 10.66 -6.34
N ILE A 266 -22.80 9.44 -5.89
CA ILE A 266 -22.45 8.97 -4.54
C ILE A 266 -20.93 8.92 -4.36
N ALA A 267 -20.21 8.42 -5.37
CA ALA A 267 -18.75 8.41 -5.35
C ALA A 267 -18.17 9.83 -5.31
N THR A 268 -18.81 10.80 -5.97
CA THR A 268 -18.46 12.23 -5.88
C THR A 268 -18.66 12.75 -4.46
N VAL A 269 -19.80 12.48 -3.81
CA VAL A 269 -20.06 12.87 -2.41
C VAL A 269 -18.97 12.31 -1.48
N GLY A 270 -18.61 11.03 -1.61
CA GLY A 270 -17.53 10.43 -0.82
C GLY A 270 -16.17 11.07 -1.10
N SER A 271 -15.87 11.42 -2.35
CA SER A 271 -14.61 12.05 -2.75
C SER A 271 -14.46 13.48 -2.21
N VAL A 272 -15.57 14.22 -2.15
CA VAL A 272 -15.67 15.56 -1.56
C VAL A 272 -15.52 15.52 -0.04
N ALA A 273 -16.20 14.57 0.60
CA ALA A 273 -16.13 14.37 2.04
C ALA A 273 -14.70 14.04 2.50
N ARG A 274 -13.92 13.29 1.70
CA ARG A 274 -12.51 13.00 1.96
C ARG A 274 -11.58 14.18 1.73
N SER A 275 -11.77 14.94 0.67
CA SER A 275 -10.82 16.00 0.30
C SER A 275 -11.00 17.29 1.11
N SER A 276 -12.19 17.59 1.61
CA SER A 276 -12.43 18.79 2.43
C SER A 276 -13.51 18.56 3.49
N PRO A 277 -13.21 17.76 4.54
CA PRO A 277 -14.19 17.41 5.57
C PRO A 277 -14.77 18.63 6.30
N ALA A 278 -13.96 19.67 6.54
CA ALA A 278 -14.39 20.90 7.21
C ALA A 278 -15.47 21.65 6.42
N LYS A 279 -15.32 21.77 5.09
CA LYS A 279 -16.30 22.40 4.20
C LYS A 279 -17.53 21.52 3.99
N PHE A 280 -17.34 20.20 3.98
CA PHE A 280 -18.43 19.24 3.80
C PHE A 280 -19.36 19.15 5.01
N GLY A 281 -18.85 19.29 6.23
CA GLY A 281 -19.60 19.14 7.49
C GLY A 281 -20.96 19.85 7.52
N PRO A 282 -21.05 21.16 7.21
CA PRO A 282 -22.32 21.89 7.16
C PRO A 282 -23.36 21.34 6.16
N HIS A 283 -22.91 20.63 5.13
CA HIS A 283 -23.76 20.12 4.05
C HIS A 283 -24.16 18.64 4.22
N LEU A 284 -23.65 17.98 5.26
CA LEU A 284 -23.94 16.57 5.55
C LEU A 284 -25.46 16.29 5.68
N PRO A 285 -26.28 17.08 6.39
CA PRO A 285 -27.71 16.82 6.50
C PRO A 285 -28.44 16.85 5.15
N THR A 286 -27.93 17.64 4.20
CA THR A 286 -28.52 17.79 2.87
C THR A 286 -28.18 16.60 1.97
N LEU A 287 -26.94 16.09 2.03
CA LEU A 287 -26.47 15.03 1.12
C LEU A 287 -26.64 13.61 1.66
N ALA A 288 -26.62 13.42 2.99
CA ALA A 288 -26.72 12.11 3.62
C ALA A 288 -27.97 11.30 3.23
N PRO A 289 -29.18 11.89 3.11
CA PRO A 289 -30.37 11.13 2.70
C PRO A 289 -30.23 10.44 1.34
N PHE A 290 -29.54 11.07 0.37
CA PHE A 290 -29.34 10.48 -0.96
C PHE A 290 -28.38 9.29 -0.93
N VAL A 291 -27.41 9.30 -0.03
CA VAL A 291 -26.49 8.18 0.18
C VAL A 291 -27.22 7.03 0.87
N PHE A 292 -27.96 7.30 1.95
CA PHE A 292 -28.66 6.27 2.71
C PHE A 292 -29.86 5.66 1.98
N ALA A 293 -30.55 6.42 1.12
CA ALA A 293 -31.63 5.88 0.28
C ALA A 293 -31.18 4.71 -0.62
N THR A 294 -29.88 4.60 -0.93
CA THR A 294 -29.34 3.48 -1.71
C THR A 294 -28.99 2.25 -0.88
N VAL A 295 -29.02 2.36 0.45
CA VAL A 295 -28.81 1.23 1.38
C VAL A 295 -30.12 0.48 1.62
N ASP A 296 -31.27 1.17 1.55
CA ASP A 296 -32.61 0.56 1.64
C ASP A 296 -33.02 -0.17 0.35
N GLU A 297 -32.48 0.24 -0.80
CA GLU A 297 -32.62 -0.50 -2.06
C GLU A 297 -31.53 -1.58 -2.14
N SER A 298 -31.87 -2.81 -1.73
CA SER A 298 -31.04 -3.99 -2.02
C SER A 298 -30.61 -3.97 -3.48
N TRP A 299 -29.31 -4.21 -3.77
CA TRP A 299 -28.65 -4.28 -5.10
C TRP A 299 -27.73 -3.10 -5.48
N LEU A 300 -26.64 -2.90 -4.72
CA LEU A 300 -25.42 -2.24 -5.21
C LEU A 300 -24.13 -3.00 -4.76
N PRO A 301 -23.09 -3.14 -5.61
CA PRO A 301 -21.81 -3.75 -5.23
C PRO A 301 -21.09 -2.99 -4.10
N VAL A 302 -20.48 -3.74 -3.19
CA VAL A 302 -19.91 -3.31 -1.89
C VAL A 302 -18.75 -2.29 -2.01
N GLU A 303 -18.10 -2.17 -3.18
CA GLU A 303 -16.97 -1.24 -3.41
C GLU A 303 -17.33 0.24 -3.22
N TYR A 304 -18.61 0.62 -3.31
CA TYR A 304 -19.03 2.04 -3.25
C TYR A 304 -19.60 2.48 -1.90
N LEU A 305 -20.02 1.55 -1.04
CA LEU A 305 -20.41 1.88 0.33
C LEU A 305 -19.18 2.13 1.22
N ALA A 306 -18.07 1.42 0.96
CA ALA A 306 -16.78 1.64 1.62
C ALA A 306 -16.23 3.07 1.42
N ALA A 307 -16.53 3.72 0.28
CA ALA A 307 -16.13 5.10 0.01
C ALA A 307 -16.89 6.14 0.85
N ALA A 308 -18.06 5.78 1.40
CA ALA A 308 -18.88 6.62 2.28
C ALA A 308 -18.72 6.26 3.77
N SER A 309 -18.17 5.10 4.11
CA SER A 309 -17.99 4.64 5.50
C SER A 309 -16.51 4.33 5.83
N LEU A 310 -15.80 5.41 6.25
CA LEU A 310 -14.54 5.50 7.02
C LEU A 310 -13.20 5.46 6.25
N PRO A 311 -12.22 6.35 6.58
CA PRO A 311 -12.07 7.16 7.80
C PRO A 311 -12.62 8.58 7.60
N HIS A 312 -13.34 9.16 8.58
CA HIS A 312 -13.58 10.62 8.79
C HIS A 312 -14.79 10.99 9.68
N ILE A 313 -15.28 10.10 10.55
CA ILE A 313 -16.19 10.52 11.64
C ILE A 313 -15.49 11.43 12.68
N GLN A 314 -14.17 11.60 12.63
CA GLN A 314 -13.43 12.52 13.51
C GLN A 314 -13.57 14.02 13.16
N LEU A 315 -14.05 14.39 11.96
CA LEU A 315 -14.18 15.81 11.54
C LEU A 315 -15.62 16.35 11.60
N VAL A 316 -16.62 15.48 11.79
CA VAL A 316 -18.02 15.89 11.93
C VAL A 316 -18.36 16.27 13.38
N THR A 317 -17.62 15.74 14.36
CA THR A 317 -17.85 16.01 15.80
C THR A 317 -17.29 17.34 16.29
N SER A 318 -16.28 17.91 15.62
CA SER A 318 -15.64 19.17 16.03
C SER A 318 -16.34 20.44 15.52
N SER A 319 -17.14 20.34 14.46
CA SER A 319 -17.75 21.50 13.78
C SER A 319 -19.18 21.83 14.24
N LEU A 320 -19.75 21.03 15.15
CA LEU A 320 -21.10 21.22 15.72
C LEU A 320 -21.12 22.01 17.03
N LEU A 321 -19.97 22.50 17.51
CA LEU A 321 -19.87 23.23 18.78
C LEU A 321 -20.45 24.67 18.78
N PRO A 322 -20.60 25.42 17.67
CA PRO A 322 -21.19 26.77 17.73
C PRO A 322 -22.70 26.87 17.39
N PHE A 323 -23.35 25.84 16.86
CA PHE A 323 -24.72 25.96 16.31
C PHE A 323 -25.85 25.64 17.30
N HIS A 324 -25.57 25.53 18.60
CA HIS A 324 -26.59 25.17 19.61
C HIS A 324 -27.25 26.38 20.30
N GLU A 325 -26.78 27.63 20.11
CA GLU A 325 -27.38 28.79 20.80
C GLU A 325 -28.61 29.41 20.11
N GLU A 326 -28.79 29.25 18.78
CA GLU A 326 -29.93 29.88 18.08
C GLU A 326 -31.17 29.00 17.94
N THR A 327 -31.04 27.67 18.02
CA THR A 327 -32.18 26.75 17.83
C THR A 327 -33.00 26.51 19.11
N VAL A 328 -32.44 26.83 20.29
CA VAL A 328 -33.12 26.63 21.59
C VAL A 328 -34.17 27.72 21.88
N ALA A 329 -34.05 28.91 21.28
CA ALA A 329 -34.99 30.01 21.50
C ALA A 329 -36.35 29.84 20.79
N LEU A 330 -36.45 29.02 19.75
CA LEU A 330 -37.66 28.89 18.91
C LEU A 330 -38.60 27.74 19.32
N SER A 331 -38.20 26.86 20.25
CA SER A 331 -38.95 25.63 20.57
C SER A 331 -39.65 25.59 21.95
N PHE A 332 -39.46 26.59 22.82
CA PHE A 332 -40.07 26.63 24.18
C PHE A 332 -41.22 27.64 24.35
N GLY A 333 -41.93 27.96 23.26
CA GLY A 333 -43.09 28.85 23.26
C GLY A 333 -44.43 28.15 23.12
N ARG A 334 -44.73 27.09 23.90
CA ARG A 334 -46.11 26.56 24.08
C ARG A 334 -46.14 25.38 25.07
N SER A 335 -46.37 25.67 26.36
CA SER A 335 -47.37 25.00 27.21
C SER A 335 -47.13 25.38 28.67
N ALA A 336 -47.90 26.36 29.17
CA ALA A 336 -47.98 26.69 30.58
C ALA A 336 -49.30 26.14 31.14
N ARG A 337 -49.24 25.38 32.24
CA ARG A 337 -50.23 25.34 33.35
C ARG A 337 -50.01 24.14 34.29
N HIS A 338 -49.40 24.40 35.44
CA HIS A 338 -49.88 24.09 36.81
C HIS A 338 -48.69 24.09 37.78
N GLY A 339 -48.81 24.91 38.82
CA GLY A 339 -47.73 25.22 39.74
C GLY A 339 -47.35 24.06 40.66
N ARG A 340 -46.04 23.91 40.85
CA ARG A 340 -45.36 23.58 42.11
C ARG A 340 -43.88 23.95 41.94
N THR A 341 -43.40 24.76 42.86
CA THR A 341 -42.00 25.17 42.99
C THR A 341 -41.14 23.98 43.41
N ALA A 342 -40.13 23.63 42.61
CA ALA A 342 -39.08 22.69 42.99
C ALA A 342 -37.72 23.27 42.56
N ARG A 343 -36.78 23.30 43.51
CA ARG A 343 -35.43 23.88 43.43
C ARG A 343 -34.60 23.25 42.31
N MET A 344 -33.80 24.08 41.62
CA MET A 344 -32.68 23.63 40.78
C MET A 344 -31.59 22.93 41.62
N PRO A 345 -31.05 21.78 41.19
CA PRO A 345 -29.71 21.34 41.54
C PRO A 345 -28.67 21.79 40.49
N SER A 346 -27.43 21.91 40.95
CA SER A 346 -26.18 22.32 40.29
C SER A 346 -25.89 21.75 38.88
N PRO A 347 -25.09 22.44 38.04
CA PRO A 347 -24.81 22.02 36.67
C PRO A 347 -23.74 20.93 36.64
N SER A 348 -24.16 19.68 36.73
CA SER A 348 -23.28 18.52 36.51
C SER A 348 -24.11 17.40 35.88
N ILE A 349 -24.64 17.67 34.67
CA ILE A 349 -25.27 16.66 33.83
C ILE A 349 -24.69 16.84 32.42
N CYS A 350 -24.03 15.80 31.92
CA CYS A 350 -23.28 15.80 30.68
C CYS A 350 -24.24 15.65 29.48
N PHE A 351 -23.87 16.29 28.36
CA PHE A 351 -24.60 16.35 27.07
C PHE A 351 -25.02 15.02 26.41
N PRO A 352 -24.48 13.81 26.74
CA PRO A 352 -24.94 12.55 26.13
C PRO A 352 -26.37 12.15 26.51
N CYS A 353 -26.93 12.65 27.62
CA CYS A 353 -28.24 12.23 28.10
C CYS A 353 -29.43 12.85 27.36
N LEU A 354 -29.25 13.98 26.65
CA LEU A 354 -30.32 14.64 25.89
C LEU A 354 -30.45 14.10 24.45
N PHE A 355 -29.35 13.58 23.89
CA PHE A 355 -29.33 12.95 22.55
C PHE A 355 -30.16 11.66 22.50
N PHE A 356 -30.25 10.95 23.63
CA PHE A 356 -31.09 9.76 23.78
C PHE A 356 -32.60 10.06 23.68
N SER A 357 -33.05 11.26 24.07
CA SER A 357 -34.48 11.63 24.11
C SER A 357 -35.06 11.99 22.73
N TYR A 358 -34.26 12.49 21.80
CA TYR A 358 -34.73 12.84 20.45
C TYR A 358 -34.77 11.61 19.52
N ALA A 359 -33.79 10.71 19.63
CA ALA A 359 -33.75 9.47 18.87
C ALA A 359 -34.85 8.48 19.30
N THR A 360 -35.17 8.42 20.60
CA THR A 360 -36.27 7.57 21.10
C THR A 360 -37.67 8.10 20.76
N LEU A 361 -37.86 9.41 20.57
CA LEU A 361 -39.15 9.97 20.15
C LEU A 361 -39.48 9.66 18.67
N SER A 362 -38.48 9.62 17.79
CA SER A 362 -38.68 9.25 16.38
C SER A 362 -38.89 7.74 16.20
N TYR A 363 -38.17 6.93 16.99
CA TYR A 363 -38.29 5.46 16.97
C TYR A 363 -39.63 4.94 17.54
N ARG A 364 -40.31 5.69 18.42
CA ARG A 364 -41.60 5.29 19.00
C ARG A 364 -42.79 5.35 18.03
N LYS A 365 -42.63 5.88 16.82
CA LYS A 365 -43.72 6.02 15.82
C LYS A 365 -43.77 4.91 14.75
N GLN A 366 -42.77 4.04 14.64
CA GLN A 366 -42.76 2.94 13.67
C GLN A 366 -42.58 1.59 14.39
N ARG A 367 -43.68 0.82 14.49
CA ARG A 367 -43.68 -0.54 15.05
C ARG A 367 -42.96 -1.50 14.11
N LEU A 368 -41.70 -1.82 14.39
CA LEU A 368 -41.03 -3.04 13.90
C LEU A 368 -40.27 -3.66 15.08
N HIS A 369 -40.61 -4.91 15.40
CA HIS A 369 -39.98 -5.70 16.46
C HIS A 369 -38.68 -6.34 15.93
N HIS A 370 -37.68 -6.42 16.81
CA HIS A 370 -36.34 -7.05 16.69
C HIS A 370 -35.20 -6.19 16.10
N ILE A 371 -34.49 -5.43 16.95
CA ILE A 371 -33.01 -5.34 17.11
C ILE A 371 -32.72 -4.71 18.50
N GLN A 372 -31.76 -5.24 19.28
CA GLN A 372 -31.36 -4.69 20.60
C GLN A 372 -30.24 -3.60 20.52
N PRO A 373 -30.14 -2.69 21.51
CA PRO A 373 -29.44 -1.42 21.40
C PRO A 373 -28.10 -1.43 22.18
N ASN A 374 -26.96 -1.74 21.55
CA ASN A 374 -25.65 -1.58 22.21
C ASN A 374 -24.53 -1.08 21.27
N PHE A 375 -24.88 -0.58 20.09
CA PHE A 375 -23.94 -0.16 19.05
C PHE A 375 -23.39 1.28 19.20
N VAL A 376 -23.85 2.04 20.21
CA VAL A 376 -23.58 3.50 20.29
C VAL A 376 -22.59 3.89 21.41
N LEU A 377 -22.16 2.96 22.27
CA LEU A 377 -21.45 3.31 23.51
C LEU A 377 -19.91 3.22 23.49
N SER A 378 -19.28 2.65 22.46
CA SER A 378 -17.81 2.43 22.46
C SER A 378 -16.98 3.48 21.70
N VAL A 379 -17.61 4.43 21.00
CA VAL A 379 -16.92 5.35 20.05
C VAL A 379 -16.44 6.67 20.69
N ILE A 380 -16.79 6.96 21.95
CA ILE A 380 -16.56 8.29 22.55
C ILE A 380 -15.29 8.38 23.44
N ALA A 381 -14.62 7.27 23.78
CA ALA A 381 -13.54 7.30 24.79
C ALA A 381 -12.14 7.75 24.31
N PHE A 382 -11.92 8.05 23.02
CA PHE A 382 -10.56 8.26 22.49
C PHE A 382 -10.24 9.71 22.03
N SER A 383 -11.12 10.69 22.23
CA SER A 383 -10.97 12.03 21.62
C SER A 383 -10.55 13.18 22.55
N MET A 384 -10.00 12.91 23.75
CA MET A 384 -9.63 13.97 24.72
C MET A 384 -8.13 14.17 24.96
N ALA A 385 -7.26 13.87 23.99
CA ALA A 385 -5.84 14.21 24.11
C ALA A 385 -5.24 14.64 22.76
N GLN A 386 -5.61 15.83 22.28
CA GLN A 386 -4.76 16.72 21.44
C GLN A 386 -5.59 17.91 20.94
N ASN A 387 -5.55 19.02 21.69
CA ASN A 387 -5.68 20.36 21.14
C ASN A 387 -5.11 21.31 22.19
N ASN A 388 -3.90 21.83 21.95
CA ASN A 388 -3.54 23.19 22.36
C ASN A 388 -2.23 23.67 21.69
N LEU A 389 -2.41 24.77 20.96
CA LEU A 389 -1.55 25.96 20.85
C LEU A 389 -0.30 25.92 19.93
N GLN A 390 -0.42 26.64 18.81
CA GLN A 390 0.68 27.46 18.26
C GLN A 390 0.89 28.73 19.11
N PRO A 391 2.11 29.28 19.18
CA PRO A 391 2.31 30.70 19.46
C PRO A 391 3.16 31.45 18.42
N SER A 392 2.86 32.75 18.29
CA SER A 392 3.56 33.83 17.57
C SER A 392 4.58 34.53 18.51
N PRO A 393 5.59 35.30 18.03
CA PRO A 393 6.80 35.63 18.80
C PRO A 393 6.81 37.04 19.45
N ARG A 394 7.54 37.19 20.56
CA ARG A 394 8.56 38.25 20.87
C ARG A 394 9.00 38.24 22.36
N ASP A 395 10.34 38.26 22.51
CA ASP A 395 11.26 38.90 23.48
C ASP A 395 11.16 38.78 25.03
N ASP A 396 12.38 38.65 25.60
CA ASP A 396 12.89 38.91 26.96
C ASP A 396 12.90 37.78 28.05
N ASP A 397 14.01 37.01 28.06
CA ASP A 397 15.03 36.75 29.13
C ASP A 397 14.66 36.54 30.65
N PRO A 398 15.54 35.94 31.50
CA PRO A 398 15.30 34.60 32.08
C PRO A 398 15.43 34.52 33.62
N HIS A 399 14.78 33.55 34.28
CA HIS A 399 15.23 33.02 35.60
C HIS A 399 14.68 31.61 35.89
N SER A 400 15.44 30.87 36.71
CA SER A 400 15.53 29.42 36.78
C SER A 400 15.04 28.79 38.09
N ILE A 401 15.06 27.44 38.10
CA ILE A 401 15.08 26.45 39.22
C ILE A 401 13.72 26.27 39.96
N THR A 402 13.16 25.10 40.30
CA THR A 402 13.66 23.78 40.78
C THR A 402 12.55 22.70 40.66
N GLY A 403 12.90 21.42 40.42
CA GLY A 403 12.01 20.22 40.50
C GLY A 403 11.69 19.77 41.94
N PRO A 404 11.14 18.55 42.21
CA PRO A 404 11.34 17.28 41.47
C PRO A 404 10.12 16.30 41.37
N GLU A 405 10.41 15.14 40.74
CA GLU A 405 9.75 13.81 40.79
C GLU A 405 8.88 13.33 39.60
N GLY A 406 9.42 12.29 38.92
CA GLY A 406 8.64 11.19 38.32
C GLY A 406 8.27 11.29 36.83
N THR A 407 8.69 10.27 36.06
CA THR A 407 8.15 9.76 34.77
C THR A 407 9.01 9.94 33.50
N GLY A 408 8.98 8.89 32.68
CA GLY A 408 9.93 8.57 31.60
C GLY A 408 10.05 9.63 30.51
N LYS A 409 11.29 9.80 30.03
CA LYS A 409 11.74 10.77 29.02
C LYS A 409 10.80 10.85 27.80
N PRO A 410 10.22 12.01 27.48
CA PRO A 410 9.70 12.29 26.15
C PRO A 410 10.87 12.27 25.15
N GLN A 411 10.80 11.42 24.13
CA GLN A 411 11.75 11.49 23.03
C GLN A 411 11.56 12.82 22.28
N VAL A 412 12.66 13.55 22.12
CA VAL A 412 12.74 14.82 21.38
C VAL A 412 12.28 14.59 19.94
N LEU A 413 11.30 15.36 19.48
CA LEU A 413 10.97 15.50 18.06
C LEU A 413 12.17 16.14 17.36
N VAL A 414 13.00 15.30 16.72
CA VAL A 414 14.10 15.78 15.86
C VAL A 414 13.48 16.58 14.71
N GLY A 415 13.81 17.86 14.61
CA GLY A 415 13.33 18.75 13.55
C GLY A 415 13.65 18.20 12.16
N ARG A 416 12.69 18.26 11.23
CA ARG A 416 12.87 17.83 9.84
C ARG A 416 13.88 18.75 9.15
N ASN A 417 15.09 18.26 8.94
CA ASN A 417 16.09 18.97 8.15
C ASN A 417 15.73 18.88 6.65
N ALA A 418 15.46 20.01 6.00
CA ALA A 418 15.10 20.10 4.59
C ALA A 418 16.21 19.57 3.63
N GLN A 419 17.45 19.45 4.11
CA GLN A 419 18.61 18.97 3.33
C GLN A 419 18.85 17.45 3.44
N ALA A 420 18.08 16.73 4.26
CA ALA A 420 18.25 15.29 4.50
C ALA A 420 17.27 14.45 3.66
N ARG A 421 17.14 14.76 2.36
CA ARG A 421 16.27 14.02 1.43
C ARG A 421 16.99 12.81 0.85
N CYS A 422 16.24 11.76 0.55
CA CYS A 422 16.72 10.56 -0.12
C CYS A 422 15.62 9.95 -1.00
N GLY A 423 16.01 9.00 -1.84
CA GLY A 423 15.10 8.34 -2.77
C GLY A 423 15.40 8.71 -4.22
N PRO A 424 14.54 8.26 -5.16
CA PRO A 424 14.68 8.58 -6.58
C PRO A 424 14.79 10.09 -6.80
N GLY A 425 15.82 10.53 -7.53
CA GLY A 425 16.10 11.95 -7.80
C GLY A 425 16.81 12.71 -6.66
N PHE A 426 16.92 12.16 -5.45
CA PHE A 426 17.62 12.76 -4.31
C PHE A 426 18.87 11.98 -3.89
N GLY A 427 19.01 10.73 -4.31
CA GLY A 427 20.16 9.89 -4.02
C GLY A 427 20.05 9.16 -2.68
N ARG A 428 21.19 8.62 -2.21
CA ARG A 428 21.28 7.83 -0.99
C ARG A 428 21.57 8.71 0.22
N CYS A 429 21.11 8.28 1.39
CA CYS A 429 21.48 8.90 2.65
C CYS A 429 22.98 8.77 2.94
N ALA A 430 23.55 9.81 3.58
CA ALA A 430 24.93 9.81 4.01
C ALA A 430 25.14 9.01 5.31
N GLY A 431 26.28 8.32 5.41
CA GLY A 431 26.62 7.45 6.54
C GLY A 431 25.60 6.35 6.77
N ASP A 432 25.49 5.83 8.00
CA ASP A 432 24.56 4.74 8.35
C ASP A 432 23.10 5.20 8.52
N ASN A 433 22.66 6.20 7.76
CA ASN A 433 21.28 6.67 7.80
C ASN A 433 20.40 5.84 6.85
N CYS A 434 19.18 5.57 7.31
CA CYS A 434 18.15 4.86 6.57
C CYS A 434 17.30 5.85 5.78
N CYS A 435 16.72 5.40 4.67
CA CYS A 435 15.84 6.22 3.84
C CYS A 435 14.38 5.78 4.05
N SER A 436 13.59 6.63 4.69
CA SER A 436 12.15 6.36 4.92
C SER A 436 11.35 6.35 3.61
N THR A 437 10.16 5.73 3.61
CA THR A 437 9.17 5.84 2.52
C THR A 437 8.84 7.28 2.15
N ALA A 438 8.88 8.21 3.12
CA ALA A 438 8.64 9.63 2.91
C ALA A 438 9.80 10.37 2.21
N GLY A 439 10.92 9.70 1.92
CA GLY A 439 12.07 10.27 1.22
C GLY A 439 12.97 11.13 2.11
N TYR A 440 13.08 10.78 3.39
CA TYR A 440 13.95 11.46 4.36
C TYR A 440 14.93 10.49 5.01
N CYS A 441 16.14 10.99 5.27
CA CYS A 441 17.19 10.28 5.97
C CYS A 441 17.03 10.35 7.49
N GLY A 442 17.22 9.22 8.15
CA GLY A 442 17.21 9.14 9.61
C GLY A 442 17.57 7.75 10.14
N LYS A 443 17.64 7.61 11.47
CA LYS A 443 18.00 6.36 12.16
C LYS A 443 16.88 5.77 13.02
N THR A 444 15.68 6.36 12.99
CA THR A 444 14.58 5.84 13.81
C THR A 444 14.01 4.56 13.21
N LYS A 445 13.25 3.80 14.00
CA LYS A 445 12.53 2.62 13.54
C LYS A 445 11.72 2.92 12.27
N SER A 446 10.97 4.02 12.22
CA SER A 446 10.19 4.43 11.04
C SER A 446 11.01 4.77 9.79
N HIS A 447 12.32 4.98 9.91
CA HIS A 447 13.21 5.17 8.75
C HIS A 447 13.87 3.87 8.30
N CYS A 448 14.20 3.00 9.25
CA CYS A 448 15.04 1.83 9.02
C CYS A 448 14.29 0.52 8.85
N SER A 449 13.02 0.45 9.26
CA SER A 449 12.25 -0.79 9.24
C SER A 449 11.89 -1.20 7.82
N SER A 450 12.09 -2.48 7.51
CA SER A 450 11.52 -3.11 6.32
C SER A 450 10.01 -3.34 6.49
N PRO A 451 9.23 -3.29 5.40
CA PRO A 451 9.66 -3.08 4.01
C PRO A 451 9.83 -1.60 3.62
N ASP A 452 9.45 -0.68 4.52
CA ASP A 452 9.31 0.76 4.28
C ASP A 452 10.63 1.49 3.98
N CYS A 453 11.75 1.01 4.53
CA CYS A 453 13.03 1.58 4.22
C CYS A 453 13.42 1.32 2.75
N GLN A 454 13.70 2.40 2.01
CA GLN A 454 14.07 2.29 0.60
C GLN A 454 15.49 1.72 0.46
N ILE A 455 15.59 0.42 0.19
CA ILE A 455 16.86 -0.35 0.19
C ILE A 455 17.93 0.22 -0.75
N ASN A 456 17.53 0.83 -1.86
CA ASN A 456 18.45 1.47 -2.79
C ASN A 456 19.03 2.79 -2.27
N PHE A 457 18.41 3.41 -1.28
CA PHE A 457 18.68 4.80 -0.88
C PHE A 457 19.05 4.99 0.59
N GLY A 458 19.13 3.93 1.40
CA GLY A 458 19.61 4.02 2.79
C GLY A 458 20.13 2.72 3.38
N HIS A 459 20.62 2.77 4.62
CA HIS A 459 21.11 1.62 5.39
C HIS A 459 20.00 0.90 6.17
N CYS A 460 19.11 0.23 5.45
CA CYS A 460 17.94 -0.45 6.02
C CYS A 460 18.28 -1.69 6.84
N ASP A 461 17.37 -2.09 7.75
CA ASP A 461 17.46 -3.40 8.43
C ASP A 461 17.36 -4.57 7.44
N ALA A 462 16.78 -4.37 6.25
CA ALA A 462 16.79 -5.29 5.12
C ALA A 462 18.20 -5.76 4.76
N HIS A 463 19.22 -4.92 4.97
CA HIS A 463 20.61 -5.24 4.63
C HIS A 463 21.33 -6.08 5.69
N VAL A 464 20.69 -6.34 6.83
CA VAL A 464 21.21 -7.28 7.81
C VAL A 464 21.13 -8.68 7.22
N THR A 465 22.28 -9.29 7.00
CA THR A 465 22.38 -10.63 6.41
C THR A 465 22.25 -11.70 7.49
N PRO A 466 21.57 -12.82 7.21
CA PRO A 466 21.58 -13.98 8.11
C PRO A 466 22.99 -14.59 8.19
N GLY A 467 23.27 -15.29 9.29
CA GLY A 467 24.55 -15.95 9.47
C GLY A 467 24.65 -17.27 8.68
N GLY A 468 25.86 -17.73 8.39
CA GLY A 468 26.09 -19.06 7.80
C GLY A 468 26.33 -19.06 6.29
N PRO A 469 26.59 -20.25 5.69
CA PRO A 469 26.96 -20.35 4.30
C PRO A 469 25.79 -20.03 3.35
N PRO A 470 26.06 -19.45 2.17
CA PRO A 470 25.03 -19.19 1.17
C PRO A 470 24.46 -20.50 0.60
N THR A 471 23.22 -20.44 0.12
CA THR A 471 22.46 -21.56 -0.46
C THR A 471 22.43 -21.55 -1.99
N ASP A 472 23.13 -20.61 -2.62
CA ASP A 472 23.26 -20.45 -4.08
C ASP A 472 23.82 -21.70 -4.78
N THR A 473 24.73 -22.40 -4.11
CA THR A 473 25.39 -23.62 -4.61
C THR A 473 24.60 -24.91 -4.38
N ILE A 474 23.47 -24.86 -3.68
CA ILE A 474 22.65 -26.05 -3.39
C ILE A 474 21.85 -26.42 -4.65
N PRO A 475 21.82 -27.70 -5.09
CA PRO A 475 21.04 -28.12 -6.25
C PRO A 475 19.55 -27.76 -6.13
N ARG A 476 18.95 -27.33 -7.24
CA ARG A 476 17.54 -26.90 -7.33
C ARG A 476 16.74 -27.79 -8.29
N PRO A 477 16.65 -29.12 -8.04
CA PRO A 477 15.83 -29.98 -8.88
C PRO A 477 14.36 -29.57 -8.77
N LYS A 478 13.64 -29.65 -9.90
CA LYS A 478 12.20 -29.43 -9.97
C LYS A 478 11.52 -30.79 -9.81
N LEU A 479 11.18 -31.14 -8.57
CA LEU A 479 10.55 -32.41 -8.21
C LEU A 479 9.03 -32.25 -8.15
N GLY A 480 8.31 -33.36 -8.36
CA GLY A 480 6.85 -33.39 -8.32
C GLY A 480 6.17 -32.81 -9.57
N ASN A 481 4.83 -32.80 -9.54
CA ASN A 481 3.99 -32.33 -10.65
C ASN A 481 3.46 -30.90 -10.42
N VAL A 482 3.72 -30.31 -9.25
CA VAL A 482 3.32 -28.93 -8.97
C VAL A 482 4.17 -28.00 -9.84
N PRO A 483 3.55 -27.04 -10.55
CA PRO A 483 4.31 -26.18 -11.44
C PRO A 483 5.24 -25.25 -10.66
N TYR A 484 6.46 -25.10 -11.18
CA TYR A 484 7.40 -24.06 -10.76
C TYR A 484 7.20 -22.81 -11.61
N GLY A 485 7.82 -21.69 -11.23
CA GLY A 485 7.92 -20.51 -12.09
C GLY A 485 8.37 -20.90 -13.52
N PRO A 486 7.81 -20.27 -14.58
CA PRO A 486 7.02 -19.03 -14.57
C PRO A 486 5.52 -19.16 -14.26
N HIS A 487 5.02 -20.36 -13.96
CA HIS A 487 3.60 -20.53 -13.66
C HIS A 487 3.34 -20.25 -12.17
N ALA A 488 2.30 -19.46 -11.90
CA ALA A 488 1.80 -19.22 -10.55
C ALA A 488 0.60 -20.13 -10.26
N VAL A 489 0.59 -20.72 -9.06
CA VAL A 489 -0.51 -21.56 -8.56
C VAL A 489 -1.48 -20.68 -7.79
N ARG A 490 -2.75 -20.67 -8.20
CA ARG A 490 -3.79 -19.87 -7.54
C ARG A 490 -4.77 -20.68 -6.70
N SER A 491 -4.96 -21.95 -7.05
CA SER A 491 -6.00 -22.79 -6.48
C SER A 491 -5.47 -24.18 -6.15
N CYS A 492 -6.08 -24.81 -5.14
CA CYS A 492 -5.88 -26.22 -4.83
C CYS A 492 -6.45 -27.13 -5.94
N LEU A 493 -6.00 -28.39 -6.00
CA LEU A 493 -6.42 -29.34 -7.05
C LEU A 493 -7.56 -30.25 -6.62
N ALA A 494 -7.61 -30.65 -5.34
CA ALA A 494 -8.55 -31.65 -4.84
C ALA A 494 -9.81 -31.00 -4.25
N PRO A 495 -11.01 -31.20 -4.83
CA PRO A 495 -12.27 -30.73 -4.24
C PRO A 495 -12.44 -31.18 -2.78
N GLY A 496 -13.10 -30.35 -1.98
CA GLY A 496 -13.35 -30.61 -0.57
C GLY A 496 -12.16 -30.29 0.34
N THR A 497 -11.04 -29.83 -0.21
CA THR A 497 -9.88 -29.38 0.56
C THR A 497 -9.77 -27.86 0.58
N VAL A 498 -9.27 -27.32 1.69
CA VAL A 498 -8.94 -25.90 1.83
C VAL A 498 -7.56 -25.73 2.44
N ALA A 499 -6.70 -24.98 1.74
CA ALA A 499 -5.44 -24.51 2.27
C ALA A 499 -5.62 -23.12 2.87
N LEU A 500 -5.66 -23.07 4.21
CA LEU A 500 -5.55 -21.81 4.94
C LEU A 500 -4.07 -21.45 5.08
N THR A 501 -3.72 -20.21 4.75
CA THR A 501 -2.33 -19.74 4.72
C THR A 501 -2.16 -18.43 5.47
N PHE A 502 -0.99 -18.25 6.09
CA PHE A 502 -0.66 -17.08 6.89
C PHE A 502 0.67 -16.47 6.45
N ASP A 503 0.64 -15.19 6.08
CA ASP A 503 1.82 -14.45 5.60
C ASP A 503 2.43 -13.56 6.70
N ASP A 504 3.64 -13.06 6.43
CA ASP A 504 4.44 -12.10 7.21
C ASP A 504 5.03 -12.54 8.54
N GLY A 505 4.55 -13.65 9.10
CA GLY A 505 5.01 -14.20 10.36
C GLY A 505 6.49 -14.60 10.42
N PRO A 506 6.99 -14.93 11.62
CA PRO A 506 6.27 -14.90 12.90
C PRO A 506 6.22 -13.50 13.53
N ASN A 507 5.33 -13.29 14.50
CA ASN A 507 5.18 -12.10 15.35
C ASN A 507 4.67 -12.52 16.75
N LYS A 508 4.39 -11.55 17.64
CA LYS A 508 3.93 -11.76 19.02
C LYS A 508 2.60 -12.52 19.14
N TYR A 509 1.77 -12.55 18.09
CA TYR A 509 0.49 -13.26 18.06
C TYR A 509 0.60 -14.70 17.55
N THR A 510 1.68 -15.04 16.84
CA THR A 510 1.87 -16.35 16.20
C THR A 510 1.77 -17.52 17.17
N LYS A 511 2.20 -17.35 18.43
CA LYS A 511 2.03 -18.39 19.45
C LYS A 511 0.55 -18.70 19.71
N ASP A 512 -0.29 -17.68 19.83
CA ASP A 512 -1.73 -17.83 20.07
C ASP A 512 -2.40 -18.51 18.88
N LEU A 513 -1.94 -18.21 17.66
CA LEU A 513 -2.41 -18.87 16.44
C LEU A 513 -2.09 -20.37 16.46
N LEU A 514 -0.86 -20.76 16.81
CA LEU A 514 -0.49 -22.17 16.92
C LEU A 514 -1.31 -22.90 17.98
N ASP A 515 -1.53 -22.28 19.14
CA ASP A 515 -2.38 -22.84 20.20
C ASP A 515 -3.83 -23.04 19.70
N LEU A 516 -4.37 -22.09 18.92
CA LEU A 516 -5.69 -22.20 18.31
C LEU A 516 -5.75 -23.31 17.26
N LEU A 517 -4.76 -23.42 16.39
CA LEU A 517 -4.71 -24.47 15.36
C LEU A 517 -4.60 -25.88 15.96
N ASP A 518 -3.83 -26.03 17.04
CA ASP A 518 -3.74 -27.29 17.79
C ASP A 518 -5.11 -27.70 18.35
N ASN A 519 -5.90 -26.75 18.88
CA ASN A 519 -7.25 -27.01 19.41
C ASN A 519 -8.23 -27.51 18.34
N TYR A 520 -8.07 -27.07 17.09
CA TYR A 520 -8.90 -27.51 15.96
C TYR A 520 -8.28 -28.68 15.20
N ASN A 521 -7.08 -29.13 15.59
CA ASN A 521 -6.27 -30.10 14.84
C ASN A 521 -6.13 -29.73 13.34
N ALA A 522 -6.04 -28.44 13.05
CA ALA A 522 -5.94 -27.92 11.69
C ALA A 522 -4.46 -27.78 11.27
N LYS A 523 -4.12 -28.15 10.03
CA LYS A 523 -2.78 -27.95 9.47
C LYS A 523 -2.84 -26.89 8.37
N VAL A 524 -1.94 -25.91 8.44
CA VAL A 524 -1.94 -24.71 7.59
C VAL A 524 -0.54 -24.48 7.01
N THR A 525 -0.42 -23.50 6.12
CA THR A 525 0.88 -23.09 5.55
C THR A 525 1.26 -21.70 6.02
N PHE A 526 2.48 -21.54 6.53
CA PHE A 526 3.04 -20.25 6.94
C PHE A 526 4.05 -19.75 5.91
N PHE A 527 3.79 -18.58 5.30
CA PHE A 527 4.74 -17.90 4.42
C PHE A 527 5.56 -16.91 5.26
N ILE A 528 6.79 -17.31 5.56
CA ILE A 528 7.65 -16.64 6.55
C ILE A 528 8.51 -15.55 5.90
N THR A 529 8.49 -14.36 6.50
CA THR A 529 9.46 -13.30 6.22
C THR A 529 10.67 -13.39 7.15
N GLY A 530 11.86 -13.10 6.63
CA GLY A 530 13.11 -13.25 7.37
C GLY A 530 13.47 -12.10 8.32
N ASN A 531 13.39 -10.85 7.87
CA ASN A 531 13.56 -9.64 8.69
C ASN A 531 12.59 -8.55 8.20
N ASN A 532 11.41 -8.52 8.80
CA ASN A 532 10.30 -7.65 8.41
C ASN A 532 9.66 -6.99 9.65
N ASN A 533 8.99 -5.84 9.49
CA ASN A 533 8.26 -5.14 10.54
C ASN A 533 9.10 -4.82 11.80
N ALA A 534 10.42 -4.68 11.60
CA ALA A 534 11.43 -4.54 12.66
C ALA A 534 11.34 -5.59 13.77
N LYS A 535 10.97 -6.82 13.41
CA LYS A 535 11.06 -7.98 14.32
C LYS A 535 12.49 -8.49 14.50
N GLY A 536 13.41 -8.04 13.65
CA GLY A 536 14.77 -8.55 13.56
C GLY A 536 14.86 -9.86 12.75
N PRO A 537 16.07 -10.32 12.41
CA PRO A 537 16.26 -11.57 11.69
C PRO A 537 15.71 -12.78 12.46
N ILE A 538 14.94 -13.65 11.79
CA ILE A 538 14.29 -14.82 12.38
C ILE A 538 15.26 -15.84 12.99
N ASP A 539 16.51 -15.88 12.55
CA ASP A 539 17.56 -16.79 13.03
C ASP A 539 18.48 -16.15 14.08
N THR A 540 18.15 -14.95 14.58
CA THR A 540 18.92 -14.28 15.64
C THR A 540 18.83 -15.07 16.95
N PRO A 541 19.97 -15.47 17.55
CA PRO A 541 19.97 -16.17 18.84
C PRO A 541 19.26 -15.40 19.94
N GLY A 542 18.40 -16.09 20.70
CA GLY A 542 17.66 -15.51 21.83
C GLY A 542 16.35 -14.81 21.46
N MET A 543 16.06 -14.63 20.17
CA MET A 543 14.73 -14.19 19.71
C MET A 543 13.75 -15.38 19.67
N PRO A 544 12.44 -15.17 19.88
CA PRO A 544 11.45 -16.25 19.95
C PRO A 544 11.08 -16.84 18.59
N TRP A 545 11.60 -16.30 17.48
CA TRP A 545 11.18 -16.63 16.13
C TRP A 545 11.57 -18.05 15.71
N ALA A 546 12.84 -18.43 15.94
CA ALA A 546 13.34 -19.75 15.60
C ALA A 546 12.52 -20.87 16.28
N SER A 547 12.26 -20.76 17.58
CA SER A 547 11.49 -21.78 18.32
C SER A 547 10.01 -21.82 17.91
N LEU A 548 9.42 -20.70 17.49
CA LEU A 548 8.07 -20.69 16.93
C LEU A 548 8.02 -21.38 15.56
N ILE A 549 9.02 -21.15 14.69
CA ILE A 549 9.11 -21.79 13.38
C ILE A 549 9.37 -23.30 13.52
N GLU A 550 10.26 -23.71 14.44
CA GLU A 550 10.45 -25.12 14.81
C GLU A 550 9.14 -25.75 15.30
N ARG A 551 8.39 -25.05 16.16
CA ARG A 551 7.08 -25.53 16.62
C ARG A 551 6.10 -25.66 15.46
N MET A 552 6.02 -24.69 14.54
CA MET A 552 5.14 -24.77 13.38
C MET A 552 5.39 -26.07 12.60
N HIS A 553 6.66 -26.35 12.30
CA HIS A 553 7.06 -27.54 11.56
C HIS A 553 6.77 -28.84 12.35
N GLN A 554 7.10 -28.88 13.64
CA GLN A 554 6.84 -30.04 14.50
C GLN A 554 5.34 -30.33 14.69
N SER A 555 4.51 -29.28 14.67
CA SER A 555 3.05 -29.40 14.67
C SER A 555 2.49 -29.84 13.31
N GLY A 556 3.31 -30.12 12.30
CA GLY A 556 2.89 -30.59 10.97
C GLY A 556 2.31 -29.50 10.09
N HIS A 557 2.65 -28.22 10.35
CA HIS A 557 2.35 -27.14 9.42
C HIS A 557 3.43 -27.06 8.33
N GLN A 558 3.04 -26.60 7.15
CA GLN A 558 3.99 -26.33 6.08
C GLN A 558 4.62 -24.95 6.28
N ILE A 559 5.94 -24.86 6.15
CA ILE A 559 6.68 -23.60 6.13
C ILE A 559 7.03 -23.29 4.69
N ALA A 560 6.77 -22.05 4.27
CA ALA A 560 7.05 -21.53 2.93
C ALA A 560 7.76 -20.17 3.03
N SER A 561 8.40 -19.73 1.96
CA SER A 561 9.15 -18.47 1.93
C SER A 561 8.27 -17.29 1.53
N HIS A 562 8.42 -16.16 2.22
CA HIS A 562 7.80 -14.87 1.86
C HIS A 562 8.83 -13.75 1.69
N THR A 563 10.02 -14.10 1.18
CA THR A 563 11.19 -13.21 1.02
C THR A 563 11.84 -12.80 2.34
N TRP A 564 13.04 -12.20 2.26
CA TRP A 564 13.75 -11.71 3.43
C TRP A 564 13.06 -10.51 4.07
N SER A 565 12.85 -9.42 3.33
CA SER A 565 12.43 -8.12 3.88
C SER A 565 11.16 -7.58 3.22
N HIS A 566 10.29 -8.49 2.76
CA HIS A 566 8.96 -8.20 2.22
C HIS A 566 8.96 -7.17 1.07
N GLN A 567 9.94 -7.29 0.16
CA GLN A 567 10.06 -6.39 -0.99
C GLN A 567 9.13 -6.80 -2.14
N ASP A 568 8.57 -5.81 -2.84
CA ASP A 568 7.80 -6.03 -4.06
C ASP A 568 8.74 -6.53 -5.17
N LEU A 569 8.65 -7.82 -5.49
CA LEU A 569 9.59 -8.46 -6.41
C LEU A 569 9.50 -7.87 -7.82
N SER A 570 8.33 -7.41 -8.28
CA SER A 570 8.22 -6.78 -9.60
C SER A 570 8.92 -5.41 -9.69
N LYS A 571 9.22 -4.76 -8.55
CA LYS A 571 9.80 -3.40 -8.49
C LYS A 571 11.31 -3.35 -8.22
N ILE A 572 11.93 -4.49 -7.90
CA ILE A 572 13.36 -4.60 -7.60
C ILE A 572 14.11 -5.33 -8.71
N SER A 573 15.44 -5.19 -8.75
CA SER A 573 16.27 -5.83 -9.78
C SER A 573 16.32 -7.36 -9.62
N PRO A 574 16.65 -8.12 -10.67
CA PRO A 574 16.82 -9.58 -10.58
C PRO A 574 17.79 -10.02 -9.48
N GLU A 575 18.90 -9.31 -9.31
CA GLU A 575 19.90 -9.58 -8.26
C GLU A 575 19.30 -9.36 -6.87
N GLN A 576 18.48 -8.32 -6.71
CA GLN A 576 17.79 -8.04 -5.45
C GLN A 576 16.73 -9.12 -5.16
N ARG A 577 15.98 -9.60 -6.16
CA ARG A 577 15.05 -10.73 -5.99
C ARG A 577 15.79 -11.98 -5.53
N GLN A 578 16.92 -12.29 -6.15
CA GLN A 578 17.74 -13.43 -5.77
C GLN A 578 18.20 -13.31 -4.32
N ILE A 579 18.75 -12.16 -3.92
CA ILE A 579 19.20 -11.91 -2.54
C ILE A 579 18.04 -12.07 -1.54
N GLN A 580 16.86 -11.52 -1.84
CA GLN A 580 15.67 -11.63 -1.00
C GLN A 580 15.27 -13.08 -0.74
N MET A 581 15.43 -13.96 -1.73
CA MET A 581 15.15 -15.38 -1.57
C MET A 581 16.29 -16.09 -0.83
N LEU A 582 17.53 -15.92 -1.27
CA LEU A 582 18.69 -16.62 -0.70
C LEU A 582 18.91 -16.31 0.78
N TRP A 583 18.71 -15.06 1.23
CA TRP A 583 18.82 -14.75 2.65
C TRP A 583 17.71 -15.42 3.47
N ASN A 584 16.47 -15.46 2.97
CA ASN A 584 15.43 -16.19 3.67
C ASN A 584 15.69 -17.70 3.71
N GLU A 585 16.26 -18.27 2.64
CA GLU A 585 16.72 -19.68 2.61
C GLU A 585 17.77 -19.96 3.69
N VAL A 586 18.79 -19.11 3.80
CA VAL A 586 19.87 -19.27 4.80
C VAL A 586 19.30 -19.27 6.22
N ALA A 587 18.43 -18.31 6.55
CA ALA A 587 17.85 -18.22 7.89
C ALA A 587 16.91 -19.39 8.20
N LEU A 588 16.06 -19.79 7.25
CA LEU A 588 15.19 -20.97 7.42
C LEU A 588 16.01 -22.26 7.54
N ARG A 589 17.09 -22.41 6.75
CA ARG A 589 18.03 -23.53 6.87
C ARG A 589 18.71 -23.57 8.23
N ASN A 590 19.08 -22.42 8.79
CA ASN A 590 19.68 -22.35 10.12
C ASN A 590 18.73 -22.85 11.23
N ILE A 591 17.43 -22.71 11.02
CA ILE A 591 16.38 -23.10 11.98
C ILE A 591 15.94 -24.56 11.75
N LEU A 592 15.68 -24.95 10.51
CA LEU A 592 15.03 -26.21 10.15
C LEU A 592 15.99 -27.29 9.63
N GLY A 593 17.24 -26.94 9.31
CA GLY A 593 18.19 -27.82 8.60
C GLY A 593 17.97 -27.88 7.08
N GLY A 594 16.85 -27.34 6.59
CA GLY A 594 16.52 -27.21 5.17
C GLY A 594 15.71 -25.94 4.91
N PHE A 595 15.37 -25.69 3.65
CA PHE A 595 14.62 -24.48 3.25
C PHE A 595 13.54 -24.80 2.22
N PRO A 596 12.43 -24.03 2.19
CA PRO A 596 11.26 -24.41 1.41
C PRO A 596 11.44 -24.28 -0.11
N THR A 597 10.67 -25.06 -0.86
CA THR A 597 10.49 -24.94 -2.32
C THR A 597 9.26 -24.12 -2.69
N TYR A 598 8.40 -23.82 -1.72
CA TYR A 598 7.21 -23.00 -1.87
C TYR A 598 7.49 -21.55 -1.48
N MET A 599 6.99 -20.61 -2.28
CA MET A 599 7.02 -19.19 -1.92
C MET A 599 5.78 -18.46 -2.41
N ARG A 600 5.45 -17.37 -1.71
CA ARG A 600 4.47 -16.38 -2.17
C ARG A 600 5.18 -15.04 -2.29
N PRO A 601 5.03 -14.31 -3.40
CA PRO A 601 5.64 -12.98 -3.54
C PRO A 601 4.86 -11.96 -2.68
N PRO A 602 5.55 -11.09 -1.92
CA PRO A 602 4.93 -9.94 -1.26
C PRO A 602 4.03 -9.13 -2.20
N TYR A 603 2.91 -8.64 -1.68
CA TYR A 603 1.88 -7.92 -2.43
C TYR A 603 1.28 -8.69 -3.62
N SER A 604 1.46 -10.02 -3.66
CA SER A 604 1.17 -10.84 -4.85
C SER A 604 1.85 -10.34 -6.13
N SER A 605 2.94 -9.57 -5.99
CA SER A 605 3.58 -8.85 -7.09
C SER A 605 4.79 -9.62 -7.59
N CYS A 606 4.57 -10.42 -8.62
CA CYS A 606 5.62 -11.10 -9.39
C CYS A 606 5.06 -11.43 -10.77
N THR A 607 5.46 -10.65 -11.78
CA THR A 607 4.89 -10.73 -13.14
C THR A 607 5.87 -11.29 -14.16
N MET A 608 5.36 -11.67 -15.33
CA MET A 608 6.20 -12.03 -16.48
C MET A 608 6.99 -10.83 -16.99
N ASP A 609 6.34 -9.67 -17.11
CA ASP A 609 6.93 -8.44 -17.66
C ASP A 609 8.13 -7.95 -16.84
N SER A 610 8.08 -8.12 -15.52
CA SER A 610 9.20 -7.78 -14.64
C SER A 610 10.35 -8.80 -14.70
N GLY A 611 10.13 -9.99 -15.29
CA GLY A 611 11.03 -11.14 -15.25
C GLY A 611 10.92 -11.99 -13.98
N CYS A 612 10.16 -11.54 -12.97
CA CYS A 612 10.14 -12.15 -11.64
C CYS A 612 9.72 -13.62 -11.65
N LEU A 613 8.70 -13.99 -12.43
CA LEU A 613 8.21 -15.37 -12.49
C LEU A 613 9.27 -16.33 -13.05
N ASN A 614 10.09 -15.87 -14.01
CA ASN A 614 11.22 -16.63 -14.54
C ASN A 614 12.34 -16.76 -13.51
N ASP A 615 12.64 -15.70 -12.76
CA ASP A 615 13.65 -15.72 -11.70
C ASP A 615 13.27 -16.72 -10.60
N MET A 616 12.01 -16.72 -10.16
CA MET A 616 11.50 -17.69 -9.18
C MET A 616 11.56 -19.11 -9.72
N GLY A 617 11.24 -19.31 -11.01
CA GLY A 617 11.39 -20.59 -11.69
C GLY A 617 12.83 -21.09 -11.76
N THR A 618 13.80 -20.18 -11.95
CA THR A 618 15.23 -20.47 -11.98
C THR A 618 15.76 -20.82 -10.59
N LEU A 619 15.27 -20.13 -9.56
CA LEU A 619 15.53 -20.45 -8.16
C LEU A 619 14.75 -21.69 -7.66
N GLY A 620 13.95 -22.30 -8.54
CA GLY A 620 13.21 -23.53 -8.27
C GLY A 620 12.04 -23.33 -7.31
N TYR A 621 11.34 -22.21 -7.33
CA TYR A 621 10.19 -22.00 -6.47
C TYR A 621 8.86 -22.33 -7.15
N HIS A 622 7.97 -22.97 -6.40
CA HIS A 622 6.53 -22.90 -6.64
C HIS A 622 6.03 -21.52 -6.21
N VAL A 623 5.46 -20.77 -7.13
CA VAL A 623 4.93 -19.42 -6.85
C VAL A 623 3.45 -19.55 -6.50
N ILE A 624 3.11 -19.35 -5.23
CA ILE A 624 1.76 -19.55 -4.69
C ILE A 624 1.06 -18.20 -4.53
N LEU A 625 -0.16 -18.11 -5.02
CA LEU A 625 -1.09 -16.99 -4.83
C LEU A 625 -2.29 -17.50 -4.02
N TYR A 626 -3.52 -17.13 -4.39
CA TYR A 626 -4.73 -17.51 -3.66
C TYR A 626 -6.01 -17.35 -4.50
N ASP A 627 -7.08 -17.99 -4.02
CA ASP A 627 -8.46 -17.89 -4.50
C ASP A 627 -9.26 -16.83 -3.71
N ILE A 628 -9.00 -16.75 -2.41
CA ILE A 628 -9.71 -15.89 -1.46
C ILE A 628 -8.69 -15.02 -0.74
N ASP A 629 -8.81 -13.71 -0.94
CA ASP A 629 -8.21 -12.71 -0.08
C ASP A 629 -9.17 -12.38 1.05
N THR A 630 -8.70 -12.47 2.29
CA THR A 630 -9.53 -12.09 3.45
C THR A 630 -9.52 -10.58 3.69
N GLU A 631 -8.60 -9.83 3.06
CA GLU A 631 -8.35 -8.41 3.31
C GLU A 631 -8.21 -8.09 4.82
N ASP A 632 -7.71 -9.05 5.59
CA ASP A 632 -7.60 -8.96 7.04
C ASP A 632 -6.63 -7.87 7.50
N TYR A 633 -5.59 -7.62 6.71
CA TYR A 633 -4.68 -6.49 6.88
C TYR A 633 -5.36 -5.11 6.80
N SER A 634 -6.51 -5.01 6.14
CA SER A 634 -7.32 -3.77 6.08
C SER A 634 -8.39 -3.71 7.18
N HIS A 635 -8.59 -4.79 7.93
CA HIS A 635 -9.64 -4.95 8.93
C HIS A 635 -9.11 -5.35 10.33
N ASP A 636 -7.87 -4.99 10.68
CA ASP A 636 -7.19 -5.37 11.95
C ASP A 636 -7.66 -4.58 13.20
N SER A 637 -8.96 -4.27 13.28
CA SER A 637 -9.57 -3.72 14.51
C SER A 637 -10.77 -4.56 14.95
N PRO A 638 -11.08 -4.65 16.26
CA PRO A 638 -12.18 -5.47 16.75
C PRO A 638 -13.53 -5.21 16.08
N SER A 639 -13.79 -3.96 15.67
CA SER A 639 -15.00 -3.57 14.96
C SER A 639 -14.95 -3.81 13.46
N ALA A 640 -13.76 -3.82 12.85
CA ALA A 640 -13.60 -3.96 11.40
C ALA A 640 -13.48 -5.43 10.96
N ILE A 641 -12.96 -6.33 11.81
CA ILE A 641 -12.67 -7.73 11.44
C ILE A 641 -13.89 -8.50 10.95
N GLN A 642 -15.11 -8.03 11.24
CA GLN A 642 -16.32 -8.57 10.65
C GLN A 642 -16.31 -8.47 9.12
N GLY A 643 -15.73 -7.41 8.54
CA GLY A 643 -15.55 -7.28 7.09
C GLY A 643 -14.79 -8.45 6.49
N SER A 644 -13.67 -8.87 7.09
CA SER A 644 -12.92 -10.04 6.63
C SER A 644 -13.67 -11.36 6.80
N LYS A 645 -14.46 -11.50 7.87
CA LYS A 645 -15.34 -12.67 8.03
C LYS A 645 -16.40 -12.72 6.94
N ASP A 646 -17.01 -11.58 6.63
CA ASP A 646 -18.04 -11.46 5.59
C ASP A 646 -17.46 -11.73 4.19
N ILE A 647 -16.25 -11.22 3.90
CA ILE A 647 -15.51 -11.50 2.65
C ILE A 647 -15.24 -13.00 2.52
N PHE A 648 -14.72 -13.61 3.58
CA PHE A 648 -14.44 -15.05 3.63
C PHE A 648 -15.73 -15.86 3.41
N ASP A 649 -16.79 -15.60 4.18
CA ASP A 649 -18.07 -16.32 4.11
C ASP A 649 -18.71 -16.19 2.73
N LYS A 650 -18.75 -14.96 2.19
CA LYS A 650 -19.29 -14.69 0.85
C LYS A 650 -18.48 -15.38 -0.24
N SER A 651 -17.16 -15.41 -0.10
CA SER A 651 -16.27 -16.05 -1.07
C SER A 651 -16.42 -17.56 -1.06
N LEU A 652 -16.49 -18.16 0.13
CA LEU A 652 -16.69 -19.60 0.33
C LEU A 652 -18.05 -20.06 -0.18
N ALA A 653 -19.10 -19.25 -0.02
CA ALA A 653 -20.46 -19.54 -0.48
C ALA A 653 -20.59 -19.71 -2.01
N ARG A 654 -19.56 -19.35 -2.79
CA ARG A 654 -19.51 -19.58 -4.24
C ARG A 654 -19.25 -21.04 -4.64
N GLY A 655 -19.01 -21.92 -3.67
CA GLY A 655 -18.67 -23.32 -3.90
C GLY A 655 -19.09 -24.24 -2.78
N LYS A 656 -19.15 -25.54 -3.05
CA LYS A 656 -19.39 -26.56 -2.03
C LYS A 656 -18.19 -27.52 -1.97
N PRO A 657 -17.98 -28.23 -0.84
CA PRO A 657 -16.89 -29.18 -0.75
C PRO A 657 -16.96 -30.32 -1.78
N SER A 658 -18.15 -30.63 -2.31
CA SER A 658 -18.32 -31.67 -3.33
C SER A 658 -17.61 -31.37 -4.66
N ASP A 659 -17.38 -30.09 -4.97
CA ASP A 659 -16.91 -29.66 -6.29
C ASP A 659 -15.84 -28.55 -6.26
N LYS A 660 -15.58 -27.94 -5.10
CA LYS A 660 -14.64 -26.84 -4.96
C LYS A 660 -13.59 -27.07 -3.88
N SER A 661 -12.46 -26.43 -4.09
CA SER A 661 -11.34 -26.31 -3.16
C SER A 661 -10.89 -24.86 -3.10
N TRP A 662 -10.21 -24.47 -2.03
CA TRP A 662 -9.84 -23.07 -1.80
C TRP A 662 -8.42 -22.93 -1.27
N LEU A 663 -7.72 -21.93 -1.77
CA LEU A 663 -6.47 -21.44 -1.23
C LEU A 663 -6.70 -20.02 -0.67
N ILE A 664 -6.54 -19.85 0.63
CA ILE A 664 -6.96 -18.65 1.37
C ILE A 664 -5.75 -17.97 1.98
N ILE A 665 -5.63 -16.66 1.78
CA ILE A 665 -4.61 -15.82 2.42
C ILE A 665 -5.18 -15.07 3.63
N ALA A 666 -4.39 -15.06 4.70
CA ALA A 666 -4.53 -14.21 5.88
C ALA A 666 -3.11 -13.88 6.40
N HIS A 667 -2.98 -13.09 7.46
CA HIS A 667 -1.69 -12.65 8.00
C HIS A 667 -1.62 -12.83 9.51
N ASP A 668 -0.64 -13.56 10.03
CA ASP A 668 -0.53 -13.84 11.48
C ASP A 668 0.13 -12.70 12.29
N VAL A 669 0.46 -11.60 11.61
CA VAL A 669 0.97 -10.37 12.23
C VAL A 669 -0.13 -9.48 12.79
N HIS A 670 -1.40 -9.76 12.46
CA HIS A 670 -2.59 -9.02 12.87
C HIS A 670 -3.30 -9.72 14.03
N GLU A 671 -3.64 -8.95 15.08
CA GLU A 671 -4.24 -9.50 16.28
C GLU A 671 -5.62 -10.08 16.00
N GLN A 672 -6.42 -9.35 15.23
CA GLN A 672 -7.79 -9.75 14.94
C GLN A 672 -7.84 -10.92 13.96
N THR A 673 -6.85 -11.07 13.09
CA THR A 673 -6.70 -12.26 12.27
C THR A 673 -6.52 -13.49 13.13
N VAL A 674 -5.53 -13.46 14.04
CA VAL A 674 -5.18 -14.60 14.88
C VAL A 674 -6.31 -14.95 15.85
N ARG A 675 -6.82 -13.96 16.58
CA ARG A 675 -7.72 -14.19 17.72
C ARG A 675 -9.20 -14.26 17.36
N ASN A 676 -9.57 -13.83 16.16
CA ASN A 676 -10.99 -13.66 15.80
C ASN A 676 -11.34 -14.27 14.44
N LEU A 677 -10.70 -13.81 13.35
CA LEU A 677 -10.98 -14.30 12.00
C LEU A 677 -10.62 -15.78 11.84
N THR A 678 -9.47 -16.21 12.35
CA THR A 678 -9.02 -17.60 12.22
C THR A 678 -10.02 -18.57 12.82
N GLU A 679 -10.50 -18.32 14.04
CA GLU A 679 -11.47 -19.21 14.66
C GLU A 679 -12.79 -19.26 13.87
N HIS A 680 -13.24 -18.12 13.33
CA HIS A 680 -14.41 -18.06 12.45
C HIS A 680 -14.20 -18.93 11.19
N MET A 681 -13.06 -18.80 10.52
CA MET A 681 -12.72 -19.61 9.35
C MET A 681 -12.68 -21.10 9.68
N LEU A 682 -12.02 -21.50 10.77
CA LEU A 682 -11.94 -22.89 11.19
C LEU A 682 -13.33 -23.50 11.45
N LYS A 683 -14.19 -22.78 12.20
CA LYS A 683 -15.57 -23.20 12.48
C LYS A 683 -16.38 -23.37 11.19
N LYS A 684 -16.31 -22.37 10.31
CA LYS A 684 -17.08 -22.34 9.08
C LYS A 684 -16.64 -23.41 8.07
N LEU A 685 -15.34 -23.61 7.89
CA LEU A 685 -14.81 -24.67 7.03
C LEU A 685 -15.21 -26.05 7.55
N SER A 686 -15.11 -26.26 8.86
CA SER A 686 -15.52 -27.52 9.47
C SER A 686 -17.04 -27.74 9.36
N SER A 687 -17.86 -26.71 9.55
CA SER A 687 -19.32 -26.84 9.45
C SER A 687 -19.78 -27.13 8.02
N ASP A 688 -19.10 -26.54 7.05
CA ASP A 688 -19.43 -26.69 5.64
C ASP A 688 -18.89 -28.00 5.06
N GLY A 689 -18.03 -28.73 5.79
CA GLY A 689 -17.53 -30.05 5.42
C GLY A 689 -16.21 -30.05 4.64
N TYR A 690 -15.45 -28.95 4.69
CA TYR A 690 -14.13 -28.87 4.08
C TYR A 690 -13.06 -29.49 4.99
N LYS A 691 -12.07 -30.17 4.38
CA LYS A 691 -10.85 -30.62 5.06
C LYS A 691 -9.77 -29.54 4.96
N ILE A 692 -9.32 -29.05 6.11
CA ILE A 692 -8.23 -28.06 6.19
C ILE A 692 -6.90 -28.78 6.06
N VAL A 693 -6.09 -28.40 5.09
CA VAL A 693 -4.81 -29.04 4.72
C VAL A 693 -3.75 -27.98 4.43
N THR A 694 -2.49 -28.40 4.32
CA THR A 694 -1.41 -27.54 3.83
C THR A 694 -1.52 -27.29 2.32
N VAL A 695 -0.79 -26.30 1.78
CA VAL A 695 -0.76 -26.02 0.33
C VAL A 695 -0.18 -27.20 -0.43
N GLY A 696 0.90 -27.81 0.08
CA GLY A 696 1.50 -29.00 -0.53
C GLY A 696 0.51 -30.17 -0.63
N GLU A 697 -0.20 -30.48 0.45
CA GLU A 697 -1.25 -31.50 0.45
C GLU A 697 -2.40 -31.15 -0.51
N CYS A 698 -2.84 -29.89 -0.55
CA CYS A 698 -3.94 -29.46 -1.41
C CYS A 698 -3.59 -29.51 -2.91
N LEU A 699 -2.29 -29.50 -3.23
CA LEU A 699 -1.74 -29.66 -4.57
C LEU A 699 -1.27 -31.10 -4.86
N GLY A 700 -1.41 -32.01 -3.89
CA GLY A 700 -0.99 -33.41 -4.03
C GLY A 700 0.52 -33.60 -4.13
N ASP A 701 1.32 -32.69 -3.56
CA ASP A 701 2.77 -32.80 -3.52
C ASP A 701 3.23 -33.50 -2.24
N PRO A 702 4.03 -34.58 -2.34
CA PRO A 702 4.62 -35.23 -1.17
C PRO A 702 5.45 -34.26 -0.31
N GLU A 703 5.44 -34.46 1.01
CA GLU A 703 6.12 -33.58 1.97
C GLU A 703 7.63 -33.50 1.73
N GLU A 704 8.24 -34.56 1.18
CA GLU A 704 9.66 -34.60 0.83
C GLU A 704 10.05 -33.57 -0.24
N ASN A 705 9.08 -33.12 -1.06
CA ASN A 705 9.31 -32.10 -2.09
C ASN A 705 9.17 -30.67 -1.56
N TRP A 706 8.61 -30.48 -0.37
CA TRP A 706 8.34 -29.14 0.18
C TRP A 706 9.60 -28.41 0.62
N TYR A 707 10.69 -29.15 0.89
CA TYR A 707 11.94 -28.62 1.39
C TYR A 707 13.14 -29.15 0.61
N ARG A 708 14.16 -28.32 0.50
CA ARG A 708 15.51 -28.73 0.09
C ARG A 708 16.36 -28.98 1.32
N THR A 709 17.07 -30.10 1.33
CA THR A 709 18.08 -30.40 2.32
C THR A 709 19.41 -29.75 1.96
N ASP A 710 20.18 -29.36 2.98
CA ASP A 710 21.60 -29.03 2.80
C ASP A 710 22.42 -30.10 3.51
N ASP A 711 22.80 -31.13 2.77
CA ASP A 711 23.61 -32.25 3.29
C ASP A 711 24.93 -31.76 3.92
N ARG A 712 25.43 -30.57 3.53
CA ARG A 712 26.63 -29.96 4.12
C ARG A 712 26.33 -29.35 5.49
N PHE A 713 25.14 -28.80 5.70
CA PHE A 713 24.73 -28.22 6.97
C PHE A 713 24.47 -29.29 8.03
N ASP A 714 23.83 -30.41 7.66
CA ASP A 714 23.69 -31.57 8.54
C ASP A 714 25.05 -32.09 9.01
N ASN A 715 26.04 -32.11 8.10
CA ASN A 715 27.43 -32.45 8.43
C ASN A 715 28.15 -31.39 9.29
N ILE A 716 27.73 -30.12 9.28
CA ILE A 716 28.31 -29.04 10.10
C ILE A 716 27.69 -29.00 11.50
N VAL A 717 26.38 -29.20 11.66
CA VAL A 717 25.74 -29.31 12.99
C VAL A 717 26.26 -30.53 13.74
N LEU A 718 26.51 -31.64 13.02
CA LEU A 718 27.19 -32.82 13.57
C LEU A 718 28.68 -32.60 13.89
N ARG A 719 29.33 -31.57 13.32
CA ARG A 719 30.73 -31.19 13.64
C ARG A 719 30.83 -30.09 14.71
N LYS A 720 29.84 -29.20 14.83
CA LYS A 720 29.82 -28.08 15.80
C LYS A 720 29.30 -28.49 17.19
N ALA A 721 28.74 -29.69 17.32
CA ALA A 721 28.46 -30.36 18.59
C ALA A 721 29.69 -31.09 19.19
N SER A 722 30.91 -30.58 18.96
CA SER A 722 32.13 -31.02 19.67
C SER A 722 32.98 -29.78 20.01
N THR A 723 32.79 -29.15 21.17
CA THR A 723 33.56 -29.54 22.35
C THR A 723 32.80 -29.15 23.62
N PRO A 724 32.57 -30.13 24.50
CA PRO A 724 33.25 -30.10 25.79
C PRO A 724 34.10 -31.37 25.96
N THR A 725 35.22 -31.18 26.65
CA THR A 725 36.25 -32.13 27.04
C THR A 725 35.78 -33.59 27.09
N SER A 726 36.37 -34.42 26.22
CA SER A 726 36.18 -35.87 26.17
C SER A 726 36.53 -36.51 27.52
N VAL A 727 35.51 -36.90 28.27
CA VAL A 727 35.61 -38.01 29.23
C VAL A 727 35.20 -39.26 28.46
N LYS A 728 36.13 -40.21 28.31
CA LYS A 728 35.89 -41.49 27.61
C LYS A 728 34.81 -42.26 28.37
N GLN A 729 33.59 -42.31 27.83
CA GLN A 729 32.47 -43.03 28.45
C GLN A 729 32.50 -44.51 28.09
N THR A 730 32.13 -45.37 29.04
CA THR A 730 32.08 -46.84 28.89
C THR A 730 30.70 -47.29 28.42
N ILE A 731 30.58 -48.29 27.54
CA ILE A 731 29.27 -48.78 27.09
C ILE A 731 28.55 -49.51 28.24
N SER A 732 27.26 -49.24 28.41
CA SER A 732 26.43 -49.87 29.43
C SER A 732 26.18 -51.34 29.11
N HIS A 733 26.60 -52.22 30.00
CA HIS A 733 26.36 -53.66 29.94
C HIS A 733 25.32 -54.15 30.96
N ASP A 734 24.87 -53.28 31.88
CA ASP A 734 23.90 -53.58 32.94
C ASP A 734 22.59 -52.77 32.81
N GLY A 735 22.46 -51.98 31.73
CA GLY A 735 21.31 -51.14 31.44
C GLY A 735 21.26 -49.82 32.22
N ARG A 736 22.32 -49.42 32.92
CA ARG A 736 22.45 -48.12 33.60
C ARG A 736 23.31 -47.15 32.80
N CYS A 737 23.00 -45.85 32.88
CA CYS A 737 23.71 -44.81 32.12
C CYS A 737 23.85 -43.52 32.90
N GLY A 738 24.75 -42.64 32.44
CA GLY A 738 25.02 -41.35 33.08
C GLY A 738 26.33 -40.74 32.57
N ALA A 739 26.91 -39.80 33.32
CA ALA A 739 28.02 -38.98 32.86
C ALA A 739 29.25 -39.75 32.34
N SER A 740 29.54 -40.95 32.87
CA SER A 740 30.69 -41.80 32.50
C SER A 740 30.30 -43.09 31.77
N VAL A 741 29.01 -43.38 31.59
CA VAL A 741 28.50 -44.65 31.04
C VAL A 741 27.40 -44.39 29.99
N THR A 742 27.58 -44.88 28.78
CA THR A 742 26.72 -44.60 27.61
C THR A 742 25.86 -45.78 27.19
N CYS A 743 24.62 -45.52 26.79
CA CYS A 743 23.72 -46.50 26.17
C CYS A 743 23.99 -46.68 24.67
N LYS A 744 24.80 -45.81 24.04
CA LYS A 744 25.13 -45.90 22.61
C LYS A 744 25.94 -47.18 22.37
N GLY A 745 25.34 -48.17 21.72
CA GLY A 745 25.92 -49.51 21.51
C GLY A 745 25.56 -50.54 22.58
N SER A 746 24.71 -50.19 23.55
CA SER A 746 24.19 -51.13 24.55
C SER A 746 23.06 -52.00 23.98
N THR A 747 23.00 -53.26 24.40
CA THR A 747 21.92 -54.20 24.06
C THR A 747 20.56 -53.80 24.64
N PHE A 748 20.53 -52.91 25.64
CA PHE A 748 19.31 -52.41 26.28
C PHE A 748 18.64 -51.27 25.53
N GLY A 749 19.24 -50.79 24.43
CA GLY A 749 18.72 -49.70 23.61
C GLY A 749 19.57 -48.43 23.72
N PRO A 750 19.58 -47.57 22.68
CA PRO A 750 20.58 -46.53 22.52
C PRO A 750 20.33 -45.26 23.34
N CYS A 751 19.18 -45.13 24.01
CA CYS A 751 18.76 -43.91 24.68
C CYS A 751 18.95 -44.03 26.19
N CYS A 752 19.45 -42.96 26.82
CA CYS A 752 19.60 -42.87 28.27
C CYS A 752 18.48 -42.01 28.83
N GLY A 753 17.48 -42.64 29.44
CA GLY A 753 16.32 -41.93 29.98
C GLY A 753 16.64 -41.11 31.24
N LYS A 754 15.69 -40.26 31.63
CA LYS A 754 15.81 -39.36 32.80
C LYS A 754 16.20 -40.07 34.11
N ASN A 755 15.88 -41.36 34.25
CA ASN A 755 16.19 -42.17 35.43
C ASN A 755 17.50 -42.97 35.32
N ASN A 756 18.46 -42.55 34.48
CA ASN A 756 19.76 -43.20 34.32
C ASN A 756 19.67 -44.67 33.88
N LYS A 757 18.70 -44.98 33.00
CA LYS A 757 18.52 -46.32 32.42
C LYS A 757 18.50 -46.30 30.91
N CYS A 758 19.07 -47.33 30.31
CA CYS A 758 19.06 -47.56 28.87
C CYS A 758 17.72 -48.11 28.40
N GLY A 759 17.29 -47.66 27.23
CA GLY A 759 16.06 -48.09 26.59
C GLY A 759 15.98 -47.61 25.14
N ASN A 760 14.97 -48.09 24.43
CA ASN A 760 14.69 -47.74 23.03
C ASN A 760 13.27 -47.19 22.82
N SER A 761 12.49 -47.01 23.88
CA SER A 761 11.12 -46.49 23.80
C SER A 761 11.07 -44.97 24.04
N PRO A 762 9.97 -44.28 23.70
CA PRO A 762 9.82 -42.84 23.90
C PRO A 762 10.06 -42.38 25.35
N LYS A 763 9.82 -43.24 26.34
CA LYS A 763 10.12 -42.97 27.76
C LYS A 763 11.62 -42.76 28.02
N TYR A 764 12.48 -43.35 27.20
CA TYR A 764 13.94 -43.24 27.29
C TYR A 764 14.53 -42.29 26.23
N CYS A 765 13.93 -42.23 25.05
CA CYS A 765 14.43 -41.45 23.90
C CYS A 765 13.78 -40.06 23.73
N GLY A 766 12.73 -39.75 24.50
CA GLY A 766 11.98 -38.49 24.44
C GLY A 766 12.46 -37.44 25.45
N LEU A 767 11.57 -36.53 25.85
CA LEU A 767 11.86 -35.41 26.76
C LEU A 767 12.48 -35.90 28.08
N GLY A 768 13.73 -35.48 28.33
CA GLY A 768 14.53 -35.91 29.48
C GLY A 768 15.56 -37.01 29.18
N CYS A 769 15.71 -37.42 27.91
CA CYS A 769 16.86 -38.21 27.46
C CYS A 769 18.16 -37.43 27.67
N GLN A 770 19.18 -38.08 28.19
CA GLN A 770 20.50 -37.49 28.42
C GLN A 770 21.35 -37.63 27.15
N PRO A 771 21.54 -36.55 26.36
CA PRO A 771 22.20 -36.64 25.05
C PRO A 771 23.69 -37.03 25.16
N ASN A 772 24.28 -36.76 26.32
CA ASN A 772 25.66 -37.09 26.63
C ASN A 772 25.86 -38.59 26.88
N ALA A 773 24.82 -39.34 27.24
CA ALA A 773 24.90 -40.76 27.59
C ALA A 773 23.98 -41.64 26.73
N GLY A 774 23.25 -41.07 25.76
CA GLY A 774 22.33 -41.79 24.89
C GLY A 774 21.91 -40.97 23.66
N ARG A 775 21.19 -41.58 22.72
CA ARG A 775 20.70 -40.91 21.50
C ARG A 775 19.30 -40.35 21.75
N PHE A 776 19.15 -39.02 21.64
CA PHE A 776 17.84 -38.37 21.64
C PHE A 776 17.25 -38.43 20.22
N SER A 777 15.94 -38.70 20.11
CA SER A 777 15.22 -38.68 18.83
C SER A 777 13.87 -38.01 19.02
N LEU A 778 13.62 -36.92 18.29
CA LEU A 778 12.31 -36.26 18.20
C LEU A 778 11.36 -36.94 17.20
N PHE A 779 11.88 -37.85 16.36
CA PHE A 779 11.10 -38.63 15.41
C PHE A 779 10.95 -40.05 15.93
N PHE A 780 9.84 -40.31 16.62
CA PHE A 780 9.35 -41.66 16.86
C PHE A 780 7.83 -41.71 16.63
N HIS A 781 7.42 -41.71 15.37
CA HIS A 781 6.17 -42.34 14.98
C HIS A 781 6.42 -43.45 13.97
N LYS A 782 6.42 -44.67 14.53
CA LYS A 782 5.78 -45.89 14.01
C LYS A 782 5.67 -45.99 12.49
N CYS A 783 6.67 -46.62 11.87
CA CYS A 783 6.40 -47.44 10.70
C CYS A 783 5.61 -48.68 11.19
N SER A 784 4.28 -48.64 11.07
CA SER A 784 3.40 -49.77 11.37
C SER A 784 2.87 -50.35 10.07
N SER A 785 3.74 -50.73 9.14
CA SER A 785 3.45 -51.66 8.02
C SER A 785 4.60 -51.64 7.01
N CYS A 786 5.53 -52.57 7.15
CA CYS A 786 6.16 -53.28 6.03
C CYS A 786 6.71 -54.61 6.58
N PRO A 787 6.30 -55.77 6.05
CA PRO A 787 6.88 -57.07 6.39
C PRO A 787 8.12 -57.32 5.52
N GLU A 788 9.14 -58.03 6.05
CA GLU A 788 9.92 -59.06 5.33
C GLU A 788 10.98 -59.67 6.27
N TYR A 789 10.93 -61.00 6.49
CA TYR A 789 11.92 -62.02 6.05
C TYR A 789 13.35 -61.76 6.62
N ASP A 790 13.99 -62.58 7.44
CA ASP A 790 13.92 -64.01 7.83
C ASP A 790 13.96 -64.20 9.36
#